data_AF-A0A835YDU7-F1
#
_entry.id   AF-A0A835YDU7-F1
#
_cell.length_a   1.000
_cell.length_b   1.000
_cell.length_c   1.000
_cell.angle_alpha   90.00
_cell.angle_beta   90.00
_cell.angle_gamma   90.00
#
_symmetry.space_group_name_H-M   'P 1'
#
loop_
_entity.id
_entity.type
_entity.pdbx_description
1 polymer ?
#
loop_
_entity_poly.entity_id
_entity_poly.type
_entity_poly.pdbx_seq_one_letter_code
_entity_poly.pdbx_strand_id
1 'polypeptide(L)'
;MVDLTRAGAWWANVFKGMPQGPIPSIKLANGRAARPAPSTAGRPVTLLTNHVRLKVDTPPVFQYEVTVNIQPPTTTKPDAPGGKDPKPKPAKPRDTAVRGAEAQVVLSYILDGPAGGAGPAKDAWVYDGGAALFTVASGDLGTAGSAPASPDGGTDAQRKEGVVRQPDGGLLVRMPAPPKGAAARDASPAAGSTYLVRLRRTGLVDVRSALQQAEESTPARPAAQPDPPSGGDAPRAPSPVAAATAAALAVLELVSRAAAAWSPDSVRVGSGSYVSYKDEGQPLRGLLPIKLLRGFRSSLTLGAEGPTLAVDTALAAVAGDGPLLQQLRDALGPDPAALAKQLRTGSSRLEAGLAGLEVKASHTGFTHKLSGRFTPTSAAEHTFTDRDTGKAVSVQVYFKSRYGVTLQRPDLPCALDKKGAALPVELLTVVRSQKRTARLDARQQAELIRAAAARPADRLAAARKALSGSLQGLQGGVARAFGLSLADADFLTVDGRLLPGVLLEASRPGGQRGGVQPGNEGSWRLPGVAAPGVWRSGAVVCYLDKDGATERAVADFLRGLDKALGAIGGATAPPAGLPVVWARAGGGGRRDAGGEAQRAMEEAVREAQRKFNAKPQLVLVLLPAKGDDGVYDAIKAAGDGGLGVPTQCVKAAKADLEGRGPAPSYLANLALGVNAKLGGITTRPAGPPKDWVPELRGKRLMVLGADVSRGAAAVLGDAGAEAAAGLEFSAVVGSVDSHSVRYAQAVSAQAGGGRDLILGMRESAGQLLRAYAAAAQQQPGAPRAADGAAAPIPASRLPEVLLMCRDGVSDSMFDAVLAYEFTAIKQACADVGGPGYRPAVTFAVIQKTHNTRFFPASPQDADRSGNVRPGTAVDSGPVVDRAEFEFFLNTHAGIQGTNRVPRWHVLVDEYGFTSEGLQMLIWTLAHSHPACNRSVSLPPAAHLAHKAAERARTALKGNVSRLAGAGKGGKRGGGGGGGSGQQAAPAAGTATGGWYEMLDTLTDANAVI
;
A
#
# COMPACT_ATOMS: atom_id res chain seq x y z
N MET A 1 -20.03 -31.94 -20.81
CA MET A 1 -19.81 -31.03 -21.95
C MET A 1 -20.84 -29.92 -21.85
N VAL A 2 -20.43 -28.75 -21.37
CA VAL A 2 -21.29 -27.56 -21.30
C VAL A 2 -20.87 -26.63 -22.43
N ASP A 3 -21.86 -26.20 -23.21
CA ASP A 3 -21.77 -25.44 -24.45
C ASP A 3 -21.10 -24.05 -24.24
N LEU A 4 -19.93 -23.87 -24.87
CA LEU A 4 -19.05 -22.71 -24.76
C LEU A 4 -19.53 -21.48 -25.56
N THR A 5 -20.65 -21.56 -26.28
CA THR A 5 -21.15 -20.43 -27.08
C THR A 5 -21.80 -19.31 -26.25
N ARG A 6 -22.18 -19.57 -24.99
CA ARG A 6 -22.72 -18.55 -24.06
C ARG A 6 -21.66 -17.69 -23.35
N ALA A 7 -20.39 -18.09 -23.36
CA ALA A 7 -19.30 -17.32 -22.74
C ALA A 7 -19.07 -15.96 -23.46
N GLY A 8 -19.26 -15.91 -24.78
CA GLY A 8 -19.10 -14.67 -25.57
C GLY A 8 -20.09 -13.56 -25.22
N ALA A 9 -21.32 -13.91 -24.80
CA ALA A 9 -22.34 -12.95 -24.38
C ALA A 9 -22.06 -12.37 -22.98
N TRP A 10 -21.37 -13.12 -22.11
CA TRP A 10 -20.96 -12.66 -20.79
C TRP A 10 -19.83 -11.61 -20.88
N TRP A 11 -18.85 -11.84 -21.75
CA TRP A 11 -17.74 -10.90 -22.02
C TRP A 11 -18.20 -9.55 -22.59
N ALA A 12 -19.22 -9.54 -23.47
CA ALA A 12 -19.78 -8.29 -23.99
C ALA A 12 -20.55 -7.48 -22.93
N ASN A 13 -21.13 -8.14 -21.92
CA ASN A 13 -21.85 -7.48 -20.83
C ASN A 13 -20.94 -6.97 -19.71
N VAL A 14 -19.83 -7.65 -19.41
CA VAL A 14 -18.81 -7.18 -18.44
C VAL A 14 -18.08 -5.93 -18.94
N PHE A 15 -17.79 -5.83 -20.24
CA PHE A 15 -17.21 -4.60 -20.83
C PHE A 15 -18.24 -3.49 -21.10
N LYS A 16 -19.51 -3.81 -21.38
CA LYS A 16 -20.59 -2.80 -21.47
C LYS A 16 -21.02 -2.23 -20.12
N GLY A 17 -20.71 -2.92 -19.01
CA GLY A 17 -21.03 -2.50 -17.64
C GLY A 17 -19.95 -1.66 -16.95
N MET A 18 -18.80 -1.41 -17.58
CA MET A 18 -17.83 -0.45 -17.04
C MET A 18 -18.39 0.97 -17.16
N PRO A 19 -18.54 1.74 -16.06
CA PRO A 19 -18.76 3.17 -16.18
C PRO A 19 -17.47 3.79 -16.76
N GLN A 20 -17.49 4.04 -18.06
CA GLN A 20 -16.56 4.94 -18.75
C GLN A 20 -16.92 6.43 -18.49
N GLY A 21 -17.70 6.70 -17.44
CA GLY A 21 -18.21 8.00 -17.05
C GLY A 21 -17.94 8.34 -15.58
N PRO A 22 -18.25 9.57 -15.14
CA PRO A 22 -18.12 9.97 -13.74
C PRO A 22 -18.86 8.99 -12.82
N ILE A 23 -18.23 8.66 -11.69
CA ILE A 23 -18.78 7.76 -10.67
C ILE A 23 -20.18 8.25 -10.27
N PRO A 24 -21.22 7.39 -10.30
CA PRO A 24 -22.55 7.79 -9.84
C PRO A 24 -22.47 8.18 -8.36
N SER A 25 -22.82 9.42 -8.02
CA SER A 25 -23.00 9.81 -6.62
C SER A 25 -24.28 9.16 -6.10
N ILE A 26 -24.19 8.40 -5.00
CA ILE A 26 -25.39 7.90 -4.33
C ILE A 26 -25.84 8.93 -3.30
N LYS A 27 -27.12 9.30 -3.36
CA LYS A 27 -27.80 9.92 -2.23
C LYS A 27 -28.00 8.85 -1.16
N LEU A 28 -27.11 8.81 -0.16
CA LEU A 28 -27.48 8.19 1.11
C LEU A 28 -28.66 9.00 1.65
N ALA A 29 -29.78 8.34 1.94
CA ALA A 29 -30.99 9.02 2.43
C ALA A 29 -30.71 9.91 3.65
N ASN A 30 -29.66 9.58 4.43
CA ASN A 30 -29.32 10.21 5.71
C ASN A 30 -27.90 10.82 5.76
N GLY A 31 -27.17 10.92 4.64
CA GLY A 31 -25.76 11.32 4.66
C GLY A 31 -24.84 10.25 5.30
N ARG A 32 -23.62 10.65 5.68
CA ARG A 32 -22.69 9.79 6.45
C ARG A 32 -23.18 9.64 7.90
N ALA A 33 -22.79 8.55 8.56
CA ALA A 33 -23.23 8.27 9.92
C ALA A 33 -22.80 9.37 10.88
N ALA A 34 -23.78 10.00 11.52
CA ALA A 34 -23.55 11.01 12.54
C ALA A 34 -22.92 10.37 13.79
N ARG A 35 -22.04 11.12 14.43
CA ARG A 35 -21.36 10.72 15.66
C ARG A 35 -22.39 10.44 16.78
N PRO A 36 -22.38 9.23 17.37
CA PRO A 36 -23.18 8.93 18.57
C PRO A 36 -22.56 9.57 19.82
N ALA A 37 -23.26 9.49 20.95
CA ALA A 37 -22.67 9.88 22.23
C ALA A 37 -21.35 9.11 22.47
N PRO A 38 -20.30 9.77 22.99
CA PRO A 38 -19.07 9.10 23.37
C PRO A 38 -19.35 7.93 24.31
N SER A 39 -18.55 6.87 24.16
CA SER A 39 -18.66 5.67 24.99
C SER A 39 -18.56 6.02 26.49
N THR A 40 -19.11 5.21 27.37
CA THR A 40 -18.85 5.35 28.82
C THR A 40 -18.17 4.12 29.40
N ALA A 41 -18.00 3.08 28.59
CA ALA A 41 -17.36 1.84 28.99
C ALA A 41 -15.89 2.02 29.37
N GLY A 42 -15.53 1.30 30.42
CA GLY A 42 -14.14 1.15 30.85
C GLY A 42 -13.65 2.25 31.77
N ARG A 43 -12.38 2.17 32.15
CA ARG A 43 -11.74 3.14 33.03
C ARG A 43 -11.19 4.31 32.22
N PRO A 44 -11.40 5.58 32.61
CA PRO A 44 -10.76 6.72 31.98
C PRO A 44 -9.22 6.62 32.03
N VAL A 45 -8.57 7.00 30.93
CA VAL A 45 -7.11 7.08 30.82
C VAL A 45 -6.71 8.35 30.10
N THR A 46 -5.65 8.99 30.57
CA THR A 46 -5.09 10.19 29.93
C THR A 46 -3.94 9.78 29.01
N LEU A 47 -3.99 10.24 27.77
CA LEU A 47 -3.01 9.89 26.74
C LEU A 47 -2.38 11.15 26.17
N LEU A 48 -1.11 11.07 25.80
CA LEU A 48 -0.49 12.04 24.90
C LEU A 48 -0.71 11.59 23.46
N THR A 49 -0.90 12.54 22.55
CA THR A 49 -0.93 12.26 21.11
C THR A 49 0.14 13.08 20.40
N ASN A 50 0.65 12.62 19.27
CA ASN A 50 1.66 13.36 18.51
C ASN A 50 1.07 14.53 17.68
N HIS A 51 -0.03 15.12 18.12
CA HIS A 51 -0.69 16.26 17.49
C HIS A 51 -0.40 17.54 18.27
N VAL A 52 -0.31 18.65 17.54
CA VAL A 52 -0.29 20.01 18.09
C VAL A 52 -1.44 20.81 17.48
N ARG A 53 -2.07 21.71 18.24
CA ARG A 53 -3.13 22.57 17.69
C ARG A 53 -2.52 23.69 16.84
N LEU A 54 -3.15 23.97 15.71
CA LEU A 54 -2.80 25.09 14.85
C LEU A 54 -3.69 26.29 15.17
N LYS A 55 -3.06 27.45 15.38
CA LYS A 55 -3.77 28.72 15.37
C LYS A 55 -3.83 29.21 13.94
N VAL A 56 -5.04 29.45 13.45
CA VAL A 56 -5.33 29.85 12.07
C VAL A 56 -5.93 31.24 12.06
N ASP A 57 -5.11 32.23 11.71
CA ASP A 57 -5.52 33.63 11.50
C ASP A 57 -5.27 34.04 10.03
N THR A 58 -5.60 33.13 9.12
CA THR A 58 -5.24 33.26 7.71
C THR A 58 -6.03 34.40 7.05
N PRO A 59 -5.36 35.34 6.36
CA PRO A 59 -6.05 36.33 5.54
C PRO A 59 -6.68 35.65 4.30
N PRO A 60 -7.56 36.33 3.54
CA PRO A 60 -8.14 35.77 2.33
C PRO A 60 -7.05 35.30 1.35
N VAL A 61 -7.16 34.06 0.87
CA VAL A 61 -6.13 33.44 0.01
C VAL A 61 -6.60 33.40 -1.43
N PHE A 62 -5.84 34.03 -2.32
CA PHE A 62 -6.14 34.05 -3.75
C PHE A 62 -5.58 32.80 -4.43
N GLN A 63 -6.41 32.13 -5.23
CA GLN A 63 -6.03 30.95 -6.00
C GLN A 63 -5.77 31.33 -7.46
N TYR A 64 -4.67 30.81 -8.00
CA TYR A 64 -4.24 30.96 -9.38
C TYR A 64 -4.04 29.60 -10.04
N GLU A 65 -4.49 29.47 -11.28
CA GLU A 65 -4.08 28.41 -12.19
C GLU A 65 -2.72 28.76 -12.82
N VAL A 66 -1.81 27.79 -12.85
CA VAL A 66 -0.43 27.96 -13.30
C VAL A 66 -0.13 27.03 -14.47
N THR A 67 0.41 27.59 -15.54
CA THR A 67 1.00 26.81 -16.64
C THR A 67 2.43 27.26 -16.89
N VAL A 68 3.38 26.32 -16.88
CA VAL A 68 4.80 26.56 -17.22
C VAL A 68 5.15 25.65 -18.38
N ASN A 69 5.52 26.20 -19.53
CA ASN A 69 5.90 25.43 -20.72
C ASN A 69 7.32 25.79 -21.13
N ILE A 70 8.16 24.79 -21.39
CA ILE A 70 9.49 25.05 -21.98
C ILE A 70 9.34 25.43 -23.45
N GLN A 71 10.01 26.50 -23.86
CA GLN A 71 10.05 26.97 -25.25
C GLN A 71 11.28 26.40 -25.95
N PRO A 72 11.15 25.94 -27.21
CA PRO A 72 12.29 25.49 -27.99
C PRO A 72 13.26 26.65 -28.23
N PRO A 73 14.59 26.39 -28.32
CA PRO A 73 15.55 27.44 -28.63
C PRO A 73 15.23 28.05 -29.99
N THR A 74 15.00 29.35 -30.03
CA THR A 74 14.84 30.10 -31.28
C THR A 74 16.16 30.07 -32.04
N THR A 75 16.23 29.28 -33.11
CA THR A 75 17.35 29.31 -34.04
C THR A 75 17.29 30.63 -34.82
N THR A 76 17.99 31.66 -34.34
CA THR A 76 18.35 32.78 -35.21
C THR A 76 19.43 32.28 -36.16
N LYS A 77 19.06 31.94 -37.40
CA LYS A 77 20.04 31.79 -38.48
C LYS A 77 20.68 33.16 -38.71
N PRO A 78 22.02 33.27 -38.82
CA PRO A 78 22.64 34.43 -39.44
C PRO A 78 22.23 34.43 -40.92
N ASP A 79 21.75 35.56 -41.42
CA ASP A 79 21.45 35.75 -42.83
C ASP A 79 22.70 35.51 -43.68
N ALA A 80 22.65 34.46 -44.52
CA ALA A 80 23.60 34.25 -45.60
C ALA A 80 22.80 34.16 -46.93
N PRO A 81 23.23 34.85 -48.00
CA PRO A 81 22.44 34.96 -49.22
C PRO A 81 22.62 33.73 -50.11
N GLY A 82 21.51 33.25 -50.68
CA GLY A 82 21.50 32.44 -51.91
C GLY A 82 21.80 30.95 -51.76
N GLY A 83 20.76 30.13 -51.65
CA GLY A 83 20.84 28.69 -51.85
C GLY A 83 19.45 28.04 -51.83
N LYS A 84 19.01 27.51 -52.96
CA LYS A 84 17.75 26.74 -53.09
C LYS A 84 17.94 25.36 -52.45
N ASP A 85 17.52 25.22 -51.20
CA ASP A 85 17.31 23.92 -50.54
C ASP A 85 15.91 23.83 -49.93
N PRO A 86 15.33 22.61 -49.81
CA PRO A 86 13.92 22.41 -49.50
C PRO A 86 13.58 22.92 -48.09
N LYS A 87 12.51 23.72 -48.00
CA LYS A 87 11.97 24.27 -46.74
C LYS A 87 11.90 23.18 -45.67
N PRO A 88 12.56 23.33 -44.51
CA PRO A 88 12.31 22.43 -43.39
C PRO A 88 10.86 22.64 -42.94
N LYS A 89 10.10 21.54 -42.82
CA LYS A 89 8.78 21.57 -42.18
C LYS A 89 8.96 22.17 -40.78
N PRO A 90 8.14 23.16 -40.37
CA PRO A 90 8.23 23.71 -39.03
C PRO A 90 8.06 22.57 -38.03
N ALA A 91 9.04 22.39 -37.15
CA ALA A 91 8.91 21.47 -36.03
C ALA A 91 7.66 21.90 -35.25
N LYS A 92 6.68 21.00 -35.09
CA LYS A 92 5.52 21.26 -34.24
C LYS A 92 6.03 21.73 -32.88
N PRO A 93 5.56 22.86 -32.33
CA PRO A 93 5.91 23.27 -30.99
C PRO A 93 5.51 22.15 -30.04
N ARG A 94 6.50 21.54 -29.38
CA ARG A 94 6.23 20.67 -28.23
C ARG A 94 6.10 21.58 -27.03
N ASP A 95 4.89 22.10 -26.79
CA ASP A 95 4.52 22.67 -25.49
C ASP A 95 4.62 21.54 -24.45
N THR A 96 5.80 21.35 -23.90
CA THR A 96 6.03 20.33 -22.87
C THR A 96 5.80 21.01 -21.54
N ALA A 97 4.64 20.73 -20.93
CA ALA A 97 4.29 21.29 -19.63
C ALA A 97 5.31 20.83 -18.57
N VAL A 98 5.90 21.80 -17.89
CA VAL A 98 6.87 21.65 -16.81
C VAL A 98 6.11 21.74 -15.49
N ARG A 99 6.35 20.79 -14.58
CA ARG A 99 5.68 20.69 -13.27
C ARG A 99 6.68 20.39 -12.17
N GLY A 100 6.23 20.43 -10.91
CA GLY A 100 7.05 20.07 -9.76
C GLY A 100 8.20 21.05 -9.49
N ALA A 101 9.37 20.51 -9.14
CA ALA A 101 10.50 21.29 -8.64
C ALA A 101 11.08 22.26 -9.68
N GLU A 102 11.10 21.89 -10.96
CA GLU A 102 11.59 22.77 -12.03
C GLU A 102 10.66 23.99 -12.19
N ALA A 103 9.34 23.76 -12.23
CA ALA A 103 8.35 24.83 -12.26
C ALA A 103 8.43 25.73 -11.01
N GLN A 104 8.65 25.15 -9.82
CA GLN A 104 8.87 25.92 -8.59
C GLN A 104 10.05 26.89 -8.72
N VAL A 105 11.17 26.45 -9.31
CA VAL A 105 12.36 27.31 -9.49
C VAL A 105 12.06 28.45 -10.47
N VAL A 106 11.36 28.17 -11.57
CA VAL A 106 10.93 29.20 -12.53
C VAL A 106 10.00 30.21 -11.85
N LEU A 107 9.02 29.75 -11.08
CA LEU A 107 8.09 30.62 -10.36
C LEU A 107 8.81 31.48 -9.31
N SER A 108 9.74 30.90 -8.53
CA SER A 108 10.57 31.66 -7.58
C SER A 108 11.42 32.72 -8.27
N TYR A 109 11.92 32.47 -9.48
CA TYR A 109 12.66 33.49 -10.23
C TYR A 109 11.79 34.69 -10.61
N ILE A 110 10.52 34.46 -10.94
CA ILE A 110 9.55 35.51 -11.31
C ILE A 110 9.04 36.24 -10.07
N LEU A 111 8.67 35.51 -9.02
CA LEU A 111 7.95 36.03 -7.86
C LEU A 111 8.89 36.54 -6.76
N ASP A 112 10.05 35.92 -6.57
CA ASP A 112 11.03 36.29 -5.53
C ASP A 112 12.25 37.07 -6.08
N GLY A 113 12.39 37.14 -7.41
CA GLY A 113 13.55 37.70 -8.09
C GLY A 113 13.45 39.20 -8.42
N PRO A 114 14.55 39.82 -8.90
CA PRO A 114 14.61 41.25 -9.21
C PRO A 114 13.65 41.70 -10.32
N ALA A 115 13.21 40.79 -11.19
CA ALA A 115 12.20 41.04 -12.23
C ALA A 115 10.79 41.27 -11.67
N GLY A 116 10.54 40.93 -10.40
CA GLY A 116 9.28 41.09 -9.70
C GLY A 116 9.11 42.49 -9.11
N GLY A 117 9.10 43.54 -9.93
CA GLY A 117 8.91 44.93 -9.47
C GLY A 117 7.57 45.22 -8.76
N ALA A 118 6.67 44.24 -8.66
CA ALA A 118 5.40 44.29 -7.92
C ALA A 118 4.95 42.88 -7.45
N GLY A 119 5.88 41.94 -7.27
CA GLY A 119 5.58 40.56 -6.85
C GLY A 119 5.15 40.46 -5.38
N PRO A 120 4.48 39.34 -4.99
CA PRO A 120 4.18 39.08 -3.59
C PRO A 120 5.52 38.98 -2.81
N ALA A 121 5.54 39.36 -1.54
CA ALA A 121 6.71 39.11 -0.70
C ALA A 121 7.11 37.63 -0.80
N LYS A 122 8.41 37.32 -0.72
CA LYS A 122 8.99 35.97 -0.90
C LYS A 122 8.25 34.84 -0.15
N ASP A 123 7.63 35.18 0.98
CA ASP A 123 6.92 34.24 1.85
C ASP A 123 5.39 34.24 1.67
N ALA A 124 4.84 35.11 0.81
CA ALA A 124 3.40 35.33 0.67
C ALA A 124 2.73 34.43 -0.40
N TRP A 125 3.40 33.39 -0.89
CA TRP A 125 2.84 32.47 -1.89
C TRP A 125 3.32 31.03 -1.70
N VAL A 126 2.52 30.06 -2.18
CA VAL A 126 2.82 28.62 -2.19
C VAL A 126 2.31 27.97 -3.48
N TYR A 127 3.00 26.94 -3.97
CA TYR A 127 2.65 26.21 -5.18
C TYR A 127 2.51 24.71 -4.90
N ASP A 128 1.46 24.09 -5.44
CA ASP A 128 1.10 22.70 -5.18
C ASP A 128 2.03 21.68 -5.89
N GLY A 129 2.87 22.15 -6.82
CA GLY A 129 3.72 21.31 -7.66
C GLY A 129 3.05 20.84 -8.95
N GLY A 130 1.79 21.21 -9.17
CA GLY A 130 0.95 20.80 -10.29
C GLY A 130 0.52 21.97 -11.16
N ALA A 131 -0.63 22.56 -10.84
CA ALA A 131 -1.25 23.61 -11.63
C ALA A 131 -1.89 24.71 -10.78
N ALA A 132 -1.71 24.69 -9.45
CA ALA A 132 -2.33 25.66 -8.56
C ALA A 132 -1.31 26.39 -7.68
N LEU A 133 -1.42 27.71 -7.64
CA LEU A 133 -0.66 28.59 -6.76
C LEU A 133 -1.63 29.37 -5.87
N PHE A 134 -1.23 29.56 -4.61
CA PHE A 134 -2.00 30.28 -3.62
C PHE A 134 -1.16 31.42 -3.06
N THR A 135 -1.76 32.60 -2.88
CA THR A 135 -1.07 33.77 -2.31
C THR A 135 -1.98 34.59 -1.42
N VAL A 136 -1.41 35.24 -0.42
CA VAL A 136 -2.09 36.23 0.44
C VAL A 136 -1.91 37.66 -0.06
N ALA A 137 -1.13 37.88 -1.12
CA ALA A 137 -0.95 39.19 -1.71
C ALA A 137 -2.19 39.58 -2.52
N SER A 138 -2.68 40.80 -2.30
CA SER A 138 -3.88 41.34 -2.95
C SER A 138 -3.68 41.81 -4.40
N GLY A 139 -2.42 41.90 -4.86
CA GLY A 139 -2.08 42.28 -6.23
C GLY A 139 -2.37 41.15 -7.23
N ASP A 140 -2.80 41.51 -8.45
CA ASP A 140 -2.98 40.55 -9.53
C ASP A 140 -1.61 40.13 -10.08
N LEU A 141 -1.21 38.88 -9.79
CA LEU A 141 0.05 38.29 -10.23
C LEU A 141 0.19 38.26 -11.76
N GLY A 142 -0.94 38.31 -12.49
CA GLY A 142 -0.95 38.42 -13.96
C GLY A 142 -0.56 39.81 -14.48
N THR A 143 -0.51 40.83 -13.60
CA THR A 143 -0.24 42.24 -13.92
C THR A 143 1.05 42.80 -13.31
N ALA A 144 1.76 42.01 -12.49
CA ALA A 144 3.02 42.43 -11.87
C ALA A 144 4.03 42.83 -12.97
N GLY A 145 4.36 44.12 -13.01
CA GLY A 145 5.13 44.76 -14.08
C GLY A 145 4.34 45.80 -14.89
N SER A 146 3.49 46.61 -14.25
CA SER A 146 2.75 47.70 -14.90
C SER A 146 3.69 48.84 -15.33
N ALA A 147 4.33 48.67 -16.48
CA ALA A 147 4.61 49.80 -17.37
C ALA A 147 4.21 49.36 -18.79
N PRO A 148 3.33 50.11 -19.49
CA PRO A 148 3.04 49.82 -20.88
C PRO A 148 4.33 49.93 -21.68
N ALA A 149 4.57 48.97 -22.59
CA ALA A 149 5.55 49.16 -23.63
C ALA A 149 5.05 50.32 -24.51
N SER A 150 5.59 51.53 -24.31
CA SER A 150 5.47 52.59 -25.31
C SER A 150 6.01 52.05 -26.65
N PRO A 151 5.37 52.39 -27.79
CA PRO A 151 5.84 51.98 -29.11
C PRO A 151 7.27 52.47 -29.42
N ASP A 152 7.74 53.48 -28.69
CA ASP A 152 9.06 54.07 -28.83
C ASP A 152 9.94 53.74 -27.61
N GLY A 153 10.94 52.89 -27.84
CA GLY A 153 12.20 52.86 -27.09
C GLY A 153 12.14 52.72 -25.57
N GLY A 154 11.77 51.53 -25.06
CA GLY A 154 12.05 51.17 -23.66
C GLY A 154 13.56 51.13 -23.37
N THR A 155 13.98 51.80 -22.30
CA THR A 155 15.39 51.93 -21.88
C THR A 155 16.08 50.57 -21.64
N ASP A 156 17.36 50.52 -21.97
CA ASP A 156 18.32 49.40 -21.94
C ASP A 156 18.45 48.65 -20.58
N ALA A 157 17.75 49.11 -19.54
CA ALA A 157 17.63 48.43 -18.25
C ALA A 157 16.65 47.24 -18.30
N GLN A 158 15.57 47.30 -19.10
CA GLN A 158 14.53 46.25 -19.13
C GLN A 158 14.93 45.00 -19.93
N ARG A 159 15.93 45.09 -20.82
CA ARG A 159 16.46 43.92 -21.55
C ARG A 159 17.45 43.08 -20.73
N LYS A 160 17.90 43.54 -19.56
CA LYS A 160 18.94 42.87 -18.76
C LYS A 160 18.45 41.72 -17.87
N GLU A 161 17.14 41.56 -17.66
CA GLU A 161 16.60 40.66 -16.62
C GLU A 161 15.94 39.36 -17.13
N GLY A 162 15.90 39.13 -18.44
CA GLY A 162 15.49 37.83 -19.00
C GLY A 162 13.99 37.49 -18.93
N VAL A 163 13.11 38.40 -18.50
CA VAL A 163 11.64 38.20 -18.50
C VAL A 163 10.96 39.14 -19.49
N VAL A 164 10.10 38.63 -20.38
CA VAL A 164 9.38 39.40 -21.41
C VAL A 164 7.90 39.05 -21.39
N ARG A 165 7.03 40.06 -21.27
CA ARG A 165 5.58 39.87 -21.31
C ARG A 165 5.07 39.73 -22.75
N GLN A 166 4.20 38.76 -22.97
CA GLN A 166 3.54 38.48 -24.24
C GLN A 166 2.19 39.22 -24.33
N PRO A 167 1.70 39.54 -25.53
CA PRO A 167 0.41 40.22 -25.74
C PRO A 167 -0.79 39.45 -25.18
N ASP A 168 -0.69 38.13 -25.05
CA ASP A 168 -1.71 37.24 -24.50
C ASP A 168 -1.69 37.16 -22.95
N GLY A 169 -0.84 37.96 -22.29
CA GLY A 169 -0.66 37.96 -20.84
C GLY A 169 0.35 36.95 -20.31
N GLY A 170 0.99 36.13 -21.17
CA GLY A 170 2.05 35.21 -20.76
C GLY A 170 3.37 35.90 -20.41
N LEU A 171 4.18 35.26 -19.58
CA LEU A 171 5.53 35.68 -19.20
C LEU A 171 6.56 34.74 -19.83
N LEU A 172 7.36 35.26 -20.75
CA LEU A 172 8.49 34.54 -21.35
C LEU A 172 9.73 34.74 -20.47
N VAL A 173 10.23 33.68 -19.85
CA VAL A 173 11.29 33.71 -18.83
C VAL A 173 12.50 32.95 -19.31
N ARG A 174 13.61 33.65 -19.53
CA ARG A 174 14.91 33.08 -19.88
C ARG A 174 15.76 32.94 -18.62
N MET A 175 16.10 31.70 -18.27
CA MET A 175 16.82 31.41 -17.03
C MET A 175 18.30 31.84 -17.15
N PRO A 176 18.84 32.57 -16.15
CA PRO A 176 20.23 33.02 -16.17
C PRO A 176 21.22 31.85 -16.07
N ALA A 177 22.45 32.06 -16.57
CA ALA A 177 23.51 31.09 -16.41
C ALA A 177 23.96 31.01 -14.93
N PRO A 178 24.16 29.81 -14.35
CA PRO A 178 24.60 29.68 -12.97
C PRO A 178 25.99 30.30 -12.80
N PRO A 179 26.26 30.99 -11.66
CA PRO A 179 27.58 31.56 -11.39
C PRO A 179 28.65 30.46 -11.33
N LYS A 180 29.85 30.75 -11.84
CA LYS A 180 30.99 29.81 -11.80
C LYS A 180 31.28 29.41 -10.35
N GLY A 181 31.15 28.12 -10.04
CA GLY A 181 31.42 27.55 -8.72
C GLY A 181 30.19 27.26 -7.85
N ALA A 182 28.98 27.64 -8.26
CA ALA A 182 27.76 27.25 -7.53
C ALA A 182 27.31 25.83 -7.92
N ALA A 183 27.15 24.95 -6.93
CA ALA A 183 26.49 23.67 -7.12
C ALA A 183 25.03 23.92 -7.52
N ALA A 184 24.68 23.68 -8.78
CA ALA A 184 23.30 23.70 -9.24
C ALA A 184 22.45 22.77 -8.35
N ARG A 185 21.37 23.30 -7.77
CA ARG A 185 20.39 22.52 -6.99
C ARG A 185 19.77 21.46 -7.91
N ASP A 186 19.39 20.32 -7.33
CA ASP A 186 19.08 19.03 -8.01
C ASP A 186 17.92 19.05 -9.04
N ALA A 187 17.26 20.20 -9.26
CA ALA A 187 16.16 20.39 -10.22
C ALA A 187 16.18 21.76 -10.93
N SER A 188 17.35 22.41 -11.02
CA SER A 188 17.45 23.73 -11.67
C SER A 188 17.22 23.64 -13.19
N PRO A 189 16.42 24.54 -13.78
CA PRO A 189 16.30 24.73 -15.22
C PRO A 189 17.66 24.79 -15.90
N ALA A 190 17.79 24.19 -17.09
CA ALA A 190 19.03 24.30 -17.86
C ALA A 190 19.33 25.76 -18.21
N ALA A 191 20.57 26.19 -17.96
CA ALA A 191 21.04 27.56 -18.20
C ALA A 191 20.69 28.04 -19.62
N GLY A 192 20.06 29.22 -19.74
CA GLY A 192 19.66 29.79 -21.03
C GLY A 192 18.37 29.25 -21.63
N SER A 193 17.69 28.28 -20.97
CA SER A 193 16.37 27.81 -21.39
C SER A 193 15.31 28.88 -21.21
N THR A 194 14.33 28.90 -22.10
CA THR A 194 13.22 29.86 -22.09
C THR A 194 11.93 29.14 -21.74
N TYR A 195 11.13 29.72 -20.85
CA TYR A 195 9.85 29.20 -20.39
C TYR A 195 8.74 30.18 -20.70
N LEU A 196 7.55 29.71 -21.03
CA LEU A 196 6.32 30.50 -21.07
C LEU A 196 5.50 30.17 -19.82
N VAL A 197 5.28 31.18 -18.98
CA VAL A 197 4.52 31.07 -17.73
C VAL A 197 3.21 31.85 -17.87
N ARG A 198 2.08 31.24 -17.49
CA ARG A 198 0.80 31.95 -17.34
C ARG A 198 0.27 31.74 -15.93
N LEU A 199 -0.21 32.82 -15.34
CA LEU A 199 -0.86 32.86 -14.03
C LEU A 199 -2.26 33.45 -14.23
N ARG A 200 -3.30 32.68 -13.94
CA ARG A 200 -4.70 33.13 -14.07
C ARG A 200 -5.39 32.99 -12.72
N ARG A 201 -5.93 34.08 -12.17
CA ARG A 201 -6.71 34.02 -10.95
C ARG A 201 -8.00 33.23 -11.19
N THR A 202 -8.26 32.22 -10.35
CA THR A 202 -9.42 31.33 -10.46
C THR A 202 -10.38 31.44 -9.28
N GLY A 203 -9.93 31.92 -8.12
CA GLY A 203 -10.80 32.00 -6.96
C GLY A 203 -10.21 32.70 -5.74
N LEU A 204 -10.99 32.68 -4.67
CA LEU A 204 -10.63 33.14 -3.33
C LEU A 204 -11.04 32.05 -2.32
N VAL A 205 -10.14 31.71 -1.42
CA VAL A 205 -10.38 30.77 -0.31
C VAL A 205 -10.30 31.57 0.99
N ASP A 206 -11.45 31.77 1.64
CA ASP A 206 -11.51 32.31 3.00
C ASP A 206 -11.42 31.14 3.99
N VAL A 207 -10.19 30.89 4.45
CA VAL A 207 -9.88 29.77 5.35
C VAL A 207 -10.62 29.92 6.69
N ARG A 208 -10.73 31.14 7.24
CA ARG A 208 -11.37 31.36 8.54
C ARG A 208 -12.86 31.11 8.47
N SER A 209 -13.53 31.74 7.51
CA SER A 209 -14.97 31.56 7.30
C SER A 209 -15.31 30.10 7.00
N ALA A 210 -14.49 29.40 6.21
CA ALA A 210 -14.71 28.00 5.89
C ALA A 210 -14.58 27.06 7.10
N LEU A 211 -13.64 27.32 8.02
CA LEU A 211 -13.49 26.55 9.26
C LEU A 211 -14.61 26.87 10.25
N GLN A 212 -14.96 28.13 10.42
CA GLN A 212 -16.08 28.54 11.29
C GLN A 212 -17.41 27.95 10.82
N GLN A 213 -17.69 28.02 9.51
CA GLN A 213 -18.88 27.39 8.94
C GLN A 213 -18.87 25.86 9.11
N ALA A 214 -17.71 25.20 9.07
CA ALA A 214 -17.61 23.78 9.37
C ALA A 214 -17.97 23.49 10.85
N GLU A 215 -17.51 24.33 11.78
CA GLU A 215 -17.85 24.24 13.20
C GLU A 215 -19.34 24.47 13.46
N GLU A 216 -19.96 25.44 12.79
CA GLU A 216 -21.36 25.84 12.94
C GLU A 216 -22.35 24.92 12.19
N SER A 217 -21.97 24.40 11.03
CA SER A 217 -22.82 23.52 10.20
C SER A 217 -22.88 22.08 10.71
N THR A 218 -22.10 21.74 11.74
CA THR A 218 -22.18 20.45 12.41
C THR A 218 -23.52 20.35 13.13
N PRO A 219 -24.45 19.47 12.72
CA PRO A 219 -25.79 19.46 13.29
C PRO A 219 -25.74 19.17 14.78
N ALA A 220 -26.27 20.09 15.58
CA ALA A 220 -26.73 19.77 16.92
C ALA A 220 -27.89 18.77 16.78
N ARG A 221 -27.59 17.49 16.98
CA ARG A 221 -28.51 16.37 17.28
C ARG A 221 -29.83 16.38 16.47
N PRO A 222 -30.04 15.50 15.48
CA PRO A 222 -31.39 15.28 15.00
C PRO A 222 -32.20 14.60 16.12
N ALA A 223 -33.28 15.26 16.54
CA ALA A 223 -34.40 14.58 17.18
C ALA A 223 -34.98 13.53 16.20
N ALA A 224 -35.72 12.57 16.77
CA ALA A 224 -36.25 11.36 16.14
C ALA A 224 -36.73 11.48 14.66
N GLN A 225 -36.51 10.38 13.92
CA GLN A 225 -37.02 9.99 12.59
C GLN A 225 -37.85 11.01 11.80
N PRO A 226 -37.48 11.28 10.53
CA PRO A 226 -38.45 11.64 9.50
C PRO A 226 -38.60 10.53 8.44
N ASP A 227 -39.82 10.44 7.90
CA ASP A 227 -40.31 9.49 6.90
C ASP A 227 -39.47 9.44 5.60
N PRO A 228 -39.52 8.33 4.83
CA PRO A 228 -38.78 8.19 3.59
C PRO A 228 -39.34 9.10 2.47
N PRO A 229 -38.49 9.82 1.71
CA PRO A 229 -38.95 10.64 0.60
C PRO A 229 -39.19 9.80 -0.67
N SER A 230 -40.27 10.15 -1.37
CA SER A 230 -40.62 9.70 -2.72
C SER A 230 -39.85 10.48 -3.80
N GLY A 231 -39.36 9.78 -4.83
CA GLY A 231 -39.10 10.39 -6.15
C GLY A 231 -37.66 10.82 -6.41
N GLY A 232 -37.14 10.42 -7.58
CA GLY A 232 -35.77 10.63 -8.01
C GLY A 232 -35.44 12.08 -8.37
N ASP A 233 -34.40 12.61 -7.74
CA ASP A 233 -33.74 13.86 -8.11
C ASP A 233 -32.25 13.63 -8.34
N ALA A 234 -31.72 14.29 -9.37
CA ALA A 234 -30.35 14.26 -9.87
C ALA A 234 -29.23 14.48 -8.80
N PRO A 235 -27.96 14.13 -9.12
CA PRO A 235 -26.79 14.34 -8.25
C PRO A 235 -26.73 15.76 -7.69
N ARG A 236 -26.63 15.90 -6.36
CA ARG A 236 -26.36 17.20 -5.74
C ARG A 236 -24.86 17.28 -5.45
N ALA A 237 -24.22 18.35 -5.90
CA ALA A 237 -22.84 18.68 -5.58
C ALA A 237 -22.59 18.65 -4.06
N PRO A 238 -21.35 18.42 -3.58
CA PRO A 238 -21.02 18.58 -2.18
C PRO A 238 -21.55 19.91 -1.65
N SER A 239 -22.02 19.92 -0.39
CA SER A 239 -22.47 21.15 0.25
C SER A 239 -21.42 22.25 0.06
N PRO A 240 -21.81 23.50 -0.28
CA PRO A 240 -20.86 24.61 -0.43
C PRO A 240 -19.89 24.73 0.75
N VAL A 241 -20.36 24.44 1.96
CA VAL A 241 -19.53 24.42 3.18
C VAL A 241 -18.44 23.35 3.10
N ALA A 242 -18.79 22.10 2.77
CA ALA A 242 -17.82 21.01 2.68
C ALA A 242 -16.75 21.25 1.61
N ALA A 243 -17.14 21.81 0.45
CA ALA A 243 -16.20 22.19 -0.60
C ALA A 243 -15.25 23.32 -0.13
N ALA A 244 -15.78 24.33 0.56
CA ALA A 244 -14.98 25.42 1.13
C ALA A 244 -14.01 24.90 2.21
N THR A 245 -14.46 24.02 3.10
CA THR A 245 -13.61 23.39 4.14
C THR A 245 -12.50 22.56 3.52
N ALA A 246 -12.79 21.76 2.48
CA ALA A 246 -11.76 20.98 1.78
C ALA A 246 -10.71 21.88 1.13
N ALA A 247 -11.12 22.98 0.48
CA ALA A 247 -10.20 23.97 -0.08
C ALA A 247 -9.35 24.64 1.00
N ALA A 248 -9.95 25.01 2.14
CA ALA A 248 -9.25 25.59 3.27
C ALA A 248 -8.20 24.64 3.86
N LEU A 249 -8.54 23.36 4.07
CA LEU A 249 -7.61 22.34 4.54
C LEU A 249 -6.48 22.09 3.55
N ALA A 250 -6.74 22.11 2.24
CA ALA A 250 -5.71 21.96 1.22
C ALA A 250 -4.70 23.12 1.26
N VAL A 251 -5.16 24.36 1.46
CA VAL A 251 -4.30 25.54 1.64
C VAL A 251 -3.45 25.38 2.91
N LEU A 252 -4.06 25.06 4.04
CA LEU A 252 -3.34 24.86 5.32
C LEU A 252 -2.31 23.75 5.22
N GLU A 253 -2.64 22.64 4.57
CA GLU A 253 -1.70 21.56 4.35
C GLU A 253 -0.53 22.02 3.48
N LEU A 254 -0.77 22.75 2.40
CA LEU A 254 0.27 23.27 1.52
C LEU A 254 1.20 24.27 2.24
N VAL A 255 0.63 25.19 3.02
CA VAL A 255 1.38 26.16 3.85
C VAL A 255 2.23 25.43 4.88
N SER A 256 1.66 24.45 5.60
CA SER A 256 2.39 23.66 6.59
C SER A 256 3.56 22.89 5.96
N ARG A 257 3.38 22.39 4.73
CA ARG A 257 4.43 21.71 3.97
C ARG A 257 5.52 22.67 3.52
N ALA A 258 5.16 23.85 3.04
CA ALA A 258 6.11 24.88 2.64
C ALA A 258 6.97 25.33 3.83
N ALA A 259 6.35 25.54 4.99
CA ALA A 259 7.03 25.91 6.22
C ALA A 259 7.98 24.82 6.73
N ALA A 260 7.58 23.54 6.62
CA ALA A 260 8.41 22.40 7.01
C ALA A 260 9.63 22.16 6.09
N ALA A 261 9.57 22.61 4.84
CA ALA A 261 10.62 22.42 3.84
C ALA A 261 11.79 23.42 3.94
N TRP A 262 11.76 24.36 4.90
CA TRP A 262 12.69 25.50 4.94
C TRP A 262 14.07 25.20 5.55
N SER A 263 14.35 23.98 6.01
CA SER A 263 15.72 23.62 6.37
C SER A 263 16.52 23.35 5.09
N PRO A 264 17.64 24.07 4.84
CA PRO A 264 18.51 23.86 3.67
C PRO A 264 19.03 22.42 3.57
N ASP A 265 19.05 21.70 4.70
CA ASP A 265 19.54 20.35 4.83
C ASP A 265 18.43 19.28 4.78
N SER A 266 17.19 19.67 4.45
CA SER A 266 16.03 18.77 4.45
C SER A 266 15.51 18.45 3.04
N VAL A 267 15.04 17.21 2.86
CA VAL A 267 14.44 16.72 1.61
C VAL A 267 13.06 16.19 1.85
N ARG A 268 12.13 16.63 1.02
CA ARG A 268 10.81 16.03 0.94
C ARG A 268 10.87 14.68 0.25
N VAL A 269 10.46 13.62 0.97
CA VAL A 269 10.35 12.26 0.44
C VAL A 269 8.88 11.84 0.47
N GLY A 270 8.23 11.86 -0.70
CA GLY A 270 6.79 11.55 -0.82
C GLY A 270 5.88 12.65 -0.28
N SER A 271 4.64 12.29 0.08
CA SER A 271 3.63 13.20 0.62
C SER A 271 3.81 13.39 2.13
N GLY A 272 4.52 14.45 2.52
CA GLY A 272 4.58 14.92 3.92
C GLY A 272 5.71 14.36 4.79
N SER A 273 6.68 13.62 4.24
CA SER A 273 7.89 13.24 5.00
C SER A 273 9.08 14.11 4.60
N TYR A 274 9.84 14.57 5.58
CA TYR A 274 11.01 15.45 5.46
C TYR A 274 12.18 14.79 6.17
N VAL A 275 13.26 14.48 5.44
CA VAL A 275 14.46 13.84 6.00
C VAL A 275 15.64 14.78 5.95
N SER A 276 16.50 14.73 6.98
CA SER A 276 17.68 15.57 7.10
C SER A 276 18.94 14.84 6.63
N TYR A 277 19.82 15.55 5.95
CA TYR A 277 21.14 15.03 5.54
C TYR A 277 22.14 14.91 6.67
N LYS A 278 21.95 15.68 7.75
CA LYS A 278 22.85 15.66 8.90
C LYS A 278 22.57 14.49 9.84
N ASP A 279 21.44 13.81 9.66
CA ASP A 279 20.99 12.72 10.53
C ASP A 279 21.03 11.39 9.74
N GLU A 280 22.27 10.93 9.50
CA GLU A 280 22.53 9.64 8.87
C GLU A 280 22.46 8.51 9.92
N GLY A 281 21.54 7.57 9.69
CA GLY A 281 21.51 6.30 10.40
C GLY A 281 22.54 5.31 9.85
N GLN A 282 22.67 4.16 10.51
CA GLN A 282 23.55 3.10 10.00
C GLN A 282 23.13 2.69 8.57
N PRO A 283 24.07 2.65 7.61
CA PRO A 283 23.76 2.28 6.24
C PRO A 283 23.33 0.81 6.16
N LEU A 284 22.44 0.51 5.22
CA LEU A 284 22.04 -0.86 4.94
C LEU A 284 23.14 -1.56 4.13
N ARG A 285 23.45 -2.81 4.48
CA ARG A 285 24.42 -3.58 3.70
C ARG A 285 23.81 -3.98 2.36
N GLY A 286 24.48 -3.63 1.27
CA GLY A 286 24.01 -3.89 -0.09
C GLY A 286 25.16 -3.92 -1.08
N LEU A 287 24.85 -4.28 -2.33
CA LEU A 287 25.83 -4.19 -3.42
C LEU A 287 26.26 -2.73 -3.64
N LEU A 288 25.31 -1.81 -3.67
CA LEU A 288 25.57 -0.37 -3.66
C LEU A 288 25.24 0.20 -2.28
N PRO A 289 25.92 1.28 -1.84
CA PRO A 289 25.64 1.92 -0.57
C PRO A 289 24.19 2.42 -0.52
N ILE A 290 23.51 2.11 0.58
CA ILE A 290 22.16 2.60 0.88
C ILE A 290 22.24 3.31 2.23
N LYS A 291 22.04 4.63 2.21
CA LYS A 291 22.00 5.45 3.41
C LYS A 291 20.58 5.46 3.97
N LEU A 292 20.48 5.54 5.30
CA LEU A 292 19.23 5.76 5.99
C LEU A 292 19.20 7.20 6.51
N LEU A 293 18.29 8.01 6.02
CA LEU A 293 18.12 9.39 6.49
C LEU A 293 16.93 9.46 7.44
N ARG A 294 17.17 10.04 8.62
CA ARG A 294 16.13 10.29 9.63
C ARG A 294 15.49 11.65 9.40
N GLY A 295 14.26 11.78 9.88
CA GLY A 295 13.49 12.99 9.71
C GLY A 295 12.17 12.96 10.44
N PHE A 296 11.25 13.80 9.99
CA PHE A 296 9.90 13.87 10.50
C PHE A 296 8.88 13.77 9.36
N ARG A 297 7.67 13.40 9.72
CA ARG A 297 6.50 13.45 8.87
C ARG A 297 5.50 14.38 9.52
N SER A 298 4.85 15.21 8.72
CA SER A 298 3.73 16.02 9.16
C SER A 298 2.48 15.74 8.31
N SER A 299 1.32 15.79 8.95
CA SER A 299 0.02 15.74 8.27
C SER A 299 -1.03 16.53 9.03
N LEU A 300 -1.85 17.27 8.30
CA LEU A 300 -2.97 18.02 8.85
C LEU A 300 -4.14 17.08 9.16
N THR A 301 -4.86 17.35 10.24
CA THR A 301 -6.11 16.66 10.60
C THR A 301 -7.09 17.69 11.12
N LEU A 302 -8.34 17.64 10.68
CA LEU A 302 -9.41 18.45 11.24
C LEU A 302 -10.13 17.61 12.31
N GLY A 303 -9.96 17.97 13.58
CA GLY A 303 -10.66 17.33 14.68
C GLY A 303 -11.79 18.17 15.24
N ALA A 304 -12.45 17.67 16.28
CA ALA A 304 -13.61 18.33 16.91
C ALA A 304 -13.35 19.75 17.44
N GLU A 305 -12.08 20.06 17.75
CA GLU A 305 -11.62 21.32 18.35
C GLU A 305 -10.78 22.15 17.37
N GLY A 306 -10.91 21.88 16.07
CA GLY A 306 -10.20 22.60 15.01
C GLY A 306 -9.02 21.85 14.40
N PRO A 307 -8.21 22.51 13.57
CA PRO A 307 -7.12 21.88 12.84
C PRO A 307 -5.93 21.57 13.75
N THR A 308 -5.42 20.36 13.64
CA THR A 308 -4.23 19.87 14.33
C THR A 308 -3.19 19.37 13.32
N LEU A 309 -1.92 19.46 13.68
CA LEU A 309 -0.81 18.93 12.90
C LEU A 309 -0.23 17.71 13.61
N ALA A 310 -0.38 16.54 13.02
CA ALA A 310 0.30 15.33 13.48
C ALA A 310 1.77 15.39 13.06
N VAL A 311 2.69 15.20 14.01
CA VAL A 311 4.14 15.18 13.78
C VAL A 311 4.69 13.83 14.20
N ASP A 312 5.26 13.06 13.29
CA ASP A 312 5.81 11.73 13.57
C ASP A 312 7.24 11.60 13.03
N THR A 313 7.95 10.57 13.46
CA THR A 313 9.27 10.23 12.93
C THR A 313 9.19 9.64 11.53
N ALA A 314 10.13 10.02 10.66
CA ALA A 314 10.30 9.47 9.32
C ALA A 314 11.69 8.87 9.13
N LEU A 315 11.76 7.82 8.31
CA LEU A 315 13.01 7.19 7.89
C LEU A 315 12.93 6.90 6.40
N ALA A 316 13.92 7.34 5.63
CA ALA A 316 14.01 7.08 4.20
C ALA A 316 15.29 6.32 3.85
N ALA A 317 15.16 5.27 3.04
CA ALA A 317 16.29 4.63 2.40
C ALA A 317 16.62 5.36 1.09
N VAL A 318 17.83 5.90 0.99
CA VAL A 318 18.31 6.63 -0.19
C VAL A 318 19.57 5.98 -0.74
N ALA A 319 19.82 6.15 -2.04
CA ALA A 319 21.08 5.72 -2.63
C ALA A 319 22.24 6.52 -2.03
N GLY A 320 23.39 5.87 -1.83
CA GLY A 320 24.62 6.57 -1.45
C GLY A 320 25.07 7.53 -2.55
N ASP A 321 25.46 8.73 -2.16
CA ASP A 321 25.97 9.77 -3.05
C ASP A 321 27.49 9.68 -3.26
N GLY A 322 28.00 10.35 -4.30
CA GLY A 322 29.43 10.42 -4.60
C GLY A 322 29.84 9.74 -5.91
N PRO A 323 31.15 9.62 -6.19
CA PRO A 323 31.67 9.12 -7.46
C PRO A 323 31.22 7.68 -7.73
N LEU A 324 30.58 7.44 -8.88
CA LEU A 324 30.02 6.13 -9.22
C LEU A 324 31.10 5.07 -9.33
N LEU A 325 32.25 5.40 -9.92
CA LEU A 325 33.38 4.48 -10.06
C LEU A 325 33.88 3.99 -8.69
N GLN A 326 33.96 4.86 -7.68
CA GLN A 326 34.40 4.46 -6.35
C GLN A 326 33.40 3.47 -5.72
N GLN A 327 32.11 3.78 -5.80
CA GLN A 327 31.07 2.88 -5.28
C GLN A 327 31.08 1.51 -5.98
N LEU A 328 31.35 1.46 -7.28
CA LEU A 328 31.47 0.20 -8.02
C LEU A 328 32.72 -0.60 -7.58
N ARG A 329 33.83 0.07 -7.31
CA ARG A 329 35.06 -0.58 -6.79
C ARG A 329 34.85 -1.14 -5.39
N ASP A 330 34.18 -0.40 -4.52
CA ASP A 330 33.87 -0.86 -3.15
C ASP A 330 32.93 -2.08 -3.18
N ALA A 331 32.02 -2.11 -4.15
CA ALA A 331 31.02 -3.16 -4.33
C ALA A 331 31.55 -4.45 -4.96
N LEU A 332 32.38 -4.32 -6.00
CA LEU A 332 32.76 -5.40 -6.91
C LEU A 332 34.24 -5.80 -6.77
N GLY A 333 35.02 -5.01 -6.03
CA GLY A 333 36.45 -5.17 -5.85
C GLY A 333 37.26 -4.12 -6.62
N PRO A 334 38.49 -3.82 -6.16
CA PRO A 334 39.31 -2.75 -6.72
C PRO A 334 40.05 -3.14 -8.01
N ASP A 335 40.11 -4.43 -8.36
CA ASP A 335 40.86 -4.94 -9.53
C ASP A 335 40.22 -4.46 -10.86
N PRO A 336 40.94 -3.68 -11.68
CA PRO A 336 40.50 -3.20 -12.99
C PRO A 336 39.90 -4.26 -13.92
N ALA A 337 40.57 -5.40 -14.06
CA ALA A 337 40.21 -6.41 -15.05
C ALA A 337 38.95 -7.18 -14.63
N ALA A 338 38.89 -7.60 -13.36
CA ALA A 338 37.69 -8.20 -12.79
C ALA A 338 36.49 -7.24 -12.82
N LEU A 339 36.69 -5.97 -12.48
CA LEU A 339 35.64 -4.95 -12.53
C LEU A 339 35.10 -4.78 -13.94
N ALA A 340 35.96 -4.58 -14.94
CA ALA A 340 35.55 -4.45 -16.34
C ALA A 340 34.77 -5.67 -16.83
N LYS A 341 35.22 -6.88 -16.47
CA LYS A 341 34.52 -8.12 -16.81
C LYS A 341 33.13 -8.18 -16.19
N GLN A 342 33.00 -7.90 -14.90
CA GLN A 342 31.72 -7.94 -14.18
C GLN A 342 30.73 -6.89 -14.67
N LEU A 343 31.20 -5.68 -15.01
CA LEU A 343 30.37 -4.63 -15.59
C LEU A 343 29.83 -4.99 -16.97
N ARG A 344 30.64 -5.65 -17.82
CA ARG A 344 30.23 -6.10 -19.16
C ARG A 344 29.28 -7.30 -19.12
N THR A 345 29.56 -8.29 -18.28
CA THR A 345 28.70 -9.48 -18.15
C THR A 345 27.38 -9.16 -17.45
N GLY A 346 27.37 -8.12 -16.62
CA GLY A 346 26.23 -7.72 -15.82
C GLY A 346 25.87 -8.75 -14.75
N SER A 347 25.12 -8.31 -13.75
CA SER A 347 24.33 -9.22 -12.92
C SER A 347 22.97 -8.59 -12.73
N SER A 348 21.92 -9.41 -12.65
CA SER A 348 20.55 -8.91 -12.43
C SER A 348 20.45 -8.04 -11.18
N ARG A 349 21.29 -8.28 -10.16
CA ARG A 349 21.38 -7.49 -8.93
C ARG A 349 22.02 -6.11 -9.17
N LEU A 350 23.09 -6.05 -9.96
CA LEU A 350 23.75 -4.79 -10.30
C LEU A 350 22.86 -3.92 -11.19
N GLU A 351 22.26 -4.52 -12.22
CA GLU A 351 21.37 -3.83 -13.14
C GLU A 351 20.16 -3.25 -12.40
N ALA A 352 19.48 -4.05 -11.57
CA ALA A 352 18.37 -3.58 -10.75
C ALA A 352 18.80 -2.51 -9.72
N GLY A 353 20.04 -2.57 -9.25
CA GLY A 353 20.61 -1.60 -8.31
C GLY A 353 20.94 -0.25 -8.96
N LEU A 354 21.25 -0.21 -10.26
CA LEU A 354 21.60 1.02 -10.98
C LEU A 354 20.45 1.58 -11.82
N ALA A 355 19.49 0.75 -12.20
CA ALA A 355 18.36 1.16 -13.03
C ALA A 355 17.58 2.31 -12.40
N GLY A 356 17.41 3.40 -13.16
CA GLY A 356 16.70 4.60 -12.73
C GLY A 356 17.49 5.55 -11.83
N LEU A 357 18.72 5.19 -11.43
CA LEU A 357 19.59 6.07 -10.65
C LEU A 357 19.99 7.29 -11.48
N GLU A 358 19.82 8.47 -10.91
CA GLU A 358 20.24 9.75 -11.47
C GLU A 358 21.72 9.99 -11.17
N VAL A 359 22.49 10.30 -12.20
CA VAL A 359 23.93 10.59 -12.10
C VAL A 359 24.24 11.89 -12.81
N LYS A 360 25.08 12.71 -12.21
CA LYS A 360 25.58 13.95 -12.79
C LYS A 360 26.90 13.69 -13.49
N ALA A 361 27.00 14.13 -14.73
CA ALA A 361 28.22 14.01 -15.51
C ALA A 361 29.10 15.25 -15.32
N SER A 362 30.36 15.08 -14.91
CA SER A 362 31.25 16.20 -14.56
C SER A 362 31.60 17.11 -15.74
N HIS A 363 31.68 16.55 -16.96
CA HIS A 363 32.10 17.25 -18.18
C HIS A 363 31.04 18.24 -18.73
N THR A 364 29.76 18.03 -18.44
CA THR A 364 28.64 18.87 -18.91
C THR A 364 27.79 19.46 -17.80
N GLY A 365 27.82 18.86 -16.61
CA GLY A 365 26.94 19.18 -15.50
C GLY A 365 25.51 18.63 -15.64
N PHE A 366 25.18 17.93 -16.73
CA PHE A 366 23.86 17.34 -16.93
C PHE A 366 23.62 16.11 -16.07
N THR A 367 22.36 15.93 -15.68
CA THR A 367 21.89 14.74 -14.96
C THR A 367 21.30 13.73 -15.94
N HIS A 368 21.73 12.48 -15.81
CA HIS A 368 21.27 11.35 -16.62
C HIS A 368 20.62 10.30 -15.74
N LYS A 369 19.57 9.64 -16.24
CA LYS A 369 18.98 8.44 -15.61
C LYS A 369 19.61 7.19 -16.19
N LEU A 370 20.28 6.40 -15.36
CA LEU A 370 20.89 5.15 -15.79
C LEU A 370 19.83 4.11 -16.19
N SER A 371 20.14 3.33 -17.23
CA SER A 371 19.39 2.15 -17.63
C SER A 371 19.68 0.94 -16.72
N GLY A 372 20.81 0.98 -16.00
CA GLY A 372 21.36 -0.15 -15.25
C GLY A 372 22.33 -1.01 -16.05
N ARG A 373 22.43 -0.81 -17.37
CA ARG A 373 23.31 -1.57 -18.27
C ARG A 373 24.60 -0.82 -18.58
N PHE A 374 25.59 -1.57 -19.04
CA PHE A 374 26.87 -1.06 -19.51
C PHE A 374 27.11 -1.45 -20.97
N THR A 375 28.03 -0.75 -21.63
CA THR A 375 28.48 -1.13 -22.97
C THR A 375 29.17 -2.50 -22.94
N PRO A 376 29.04 -3.31 -24.03
CA PRO A 376 29.67 -4.62 -24.10
C PRO A 376 31.21 -4.51 -24.22
N THR A 377 31.72 -3.37 -24.69
CA THR A 377 33.14 -3.08 -24.90
C THR A 377 33.61 -1.89 -24.03
N SER A 378 34.92 -1.66 -23.97
CA SER A 378 35.54 -0.55 -23.22
C SER A 378 35.23 0.82 -23.84
N ALA A 379 35.43 1.91 -23.11
CA ALA A 379 35.27 3.27 -23.66
C ALA A 379 36.27 3.58 -24.79
N ALA A 380 37.43 2.91 -24.81
CA ALA A 380 38.40 2.98 -25.90
C ALA A 380 37.87 2.37 -27.21
N GLU A 381 37.16 1.24 -27.11
CA GLU A 381 36.71 0.43 -28.25
C GLU A 381 35.27 0.73 -28.67
N HIS A 382 34.41 1.16 -27.75
CA HIS A 382 33.00 1.39 -28.03
C HIS A 382 32.84 2.60 -28.95
N THR A 383 32.30 2.34 -30.14
CA THR A 383 32.08 3.35 -31.18
C THR A 383 30.61 3.70 -31.32
N PHE A 384 30.35 4.94 -31.66
CA PHE A 384 29.03 5.44 -32.02
C PHE A 384 29.15 6.44 -33.16
N THR A 385 28.04 6.69 -33.86
CA THR A 385 27.98 7.70 -34.92
C THR A 385 27.77 9.08 -34.30
N ASP A 386 28.77 9.95 -34.44
CA ASP A 386 28.66 11.34 -34.04
C ASP A 386 27.64 12.06 -34.92
N ARG A 387 26.69 12.77 -34.30
CA ARG A 387 25.60 13.46 -35.00
C ARG A 387 26.06 14.71 -35.74
N ASP A 388 27.13 15.35 -35.26
CA ASP A 388 27.62 16.60 -35.83
C ASP A 388 28.50 16.32 -37.06
N THR A 389 29.29 15.25 -37.01
CA THR A 389 30.24 14.91 -38.08
C THR A 389 29.81 13.73 -38.96
N GLY A 390 28.80 12.95 -38.53
CA GLY A 390 28.32 11.76 -39.23
C GLY A 390 29.28 10.56 -39.20
N LYS A 391 30.44 10.67 -38.53
CA LYS A 391 31.49 9.65 -38.52
C LYS A 391 31.37 8.74 -37.30
N ALA A 392 31.79 7.48 -37.46
CA ALA A 392 31.98 6.57 -36.34
C ALA A 392 33.22 6.97 -35.54
N VAL A 393 33.06 7.21 -34.25
CA VAL A 393 34.13 7.62 -33.34
C VAL A 393 34.02 6.84 -32.03
N SER A 394 35.15 6.52 -31.40
CA SER A 394 35.11 5.89 -30.08
C SER A 394 34.76 6.90 -28.98
N VAL A 395 34.19 6.42 -27.87
CA VAL A 395 33.85 7.28 -26.73
C VAL A 395 35.09 8.03 -26.23
N GLN A 396 36.25 7.38 -26.11
CA GLN A 396 37.49 8.03 -25.70
C GLN A 396 37.91 9.18 -26.64
N VAL A 397 37.91 8.94 -27.96
CA VAL A 397 38.32 9.96 -28.94
C VAL A 397 37.32 11.11 -28.99
N TYR A 398 36.03 10.82 -28.89
CA TYR A 398 34.97 11.83 -28.84
C TYR A 398 35.13 12.74 -27.62
N PHE A 399 35.35 12.18 -26.43
CA PHE A 399 35.50 13.00 -25.21
C PHE A 399 36.76 13.88 -25.23
N LYS A 400 37.85 13.38 -25.81
CA LYS A 400 39.08 14.16 -25.98
C LYS A 400 38.91 15.32 -26.97
N SER A 401 38.28 15.06 -28.11
CA SER A 401 38.10 16.06 -29.18
C SER A 401 37.00 17.08 -28.89
N ARG A 402 35.84 16.64 -28.38
CA ARG A 402 34.66 17.49 -28.18
C ARG A 402 34.66 18.28 -26.88
N TYR A 403 35.21 17.69 -25.82
CA TYR A 403 35.18 18.25 -24.46
C TYR A 403 36.57 18.52 -23.88
N GLY A 404 37.65 18.16 -24.58
CA GLY A 404 39.02 18.31 -24.05
C GLY A 404 39.33 17.36 -22.88
N VAL A 405 38.52 16.32 -22.67
CA VAL A 405 38.65 15.42 -21.51
C VAL A 405 39.47 14.18 -21.90
N THR A 406 40.60 13.97 -21.22
CA THR A 406 41.39 12.73 -21.36
C THR A 406 40.98 11.74 -20.29
N LEU A 407 40.34 10.64 -20.72
CA LEU A 407 39.88 9.57 -19.85
C LEU A 407 41.05 8.85 -19.18
N GLN A 408 40.96 8.63 -17.86
CA GLN A 408 41.99 7.93 -17.08
C GLN A 408 41.76 6.41 -17.09
N ARG A 409 40.49 6.00 -17.20
CA ARG A 409 40.06 4.60 -17.25
C ARG A 409 39.32 4.26 -18.55
N PRO A 410 39.97 4.42 -19.73
CA PRO A 410 39.34 4.07 -21.00
C PRO A 410 39.13 2.55 -21.18
N ASP A 411 39.78 1.72 -20.34
CA ASP A 411 39.65 0.28 -20.26
C ASP A 411 38.26 -0.20 -19.76
N LEU A 412 37.58 0.64 -18.99
CA LEU A 412 36.27 0.33 -18.42
C LEU A 412 35.13 0.53 -19.43
N PRO A 413 34.04 -0.26 -19.35
CA PRO A 413 32.85 0.01 -20.13
C PRO A 413 32.13 1.29 -19.66
N CYS A 414 31.33 1.86 -20.55
CA CYS A 414 30.50 3.03 -20.25
C CYS A 414 29.16 2.61 -19.65
N ALA A 415 28.64 3.39 -18.70
CA ALA A 415 27.27 3.24 -18.23
C ALA A 415 26.30 3.78 -19.30
N LEU A 416 25.20 3.07 -19.52
CA LEU A 416 24.17 3.50 -20.47
C LEU A 416 23.05 4.25 -19.74
N ASP A 417 22.68 5.42 -20.24
CA ASP A 417 21.46 6.08 -19.80
C ASP A 417 20.19 5.44 -20.41
N LYS A 418 19.00 5.83 -19.96
CA LYS A 418 17.72 5.31 -20.48
C LYS A 418 17.48 5.61 -21.96
N LYS A 419 18.19 6.57 -22.55
CA LYS A 419 18.12 6.93 -23.98
C LYS A 419 19.20 6.20 -24.80
N GLY A 420 20.05 5.40 -24.16
CA GLY A 420 21.12 4.64 -24.79
C GLY A 420 22.44 5.41 -24.94
N ALA A 421 22.59 6.59 -24.33
CA ALA A 421 23.84 7.32 -24.37
C ALA A 421 24.91 6.63 -23.51
N ALA A 422 26.11 6.44 -24.07
CA ALA A 422 27.25 5.86 -23.39
C ALA A 422 28.04 6.93 -22.61
N LEU A 423 28.13 6.75 -21.30
CA LEU A 423 28.76 7.67 -20.37
C LEU A 423 29.95 7.00 -19.64
N PRO A 424 31.18 7.54 -19.74
CA PRO A 424 32.33 7.01 -19.01
C PRO A 424 32.09 7.05 -17.50
N VAL A 425 32.21 5.89 -16.83
CA VAL A 425 31.88 5.73 -15.40
C VAL A 425 32.69 6.62 -14.47
N GLU A 426 33.92 6.98 -14.85
CA GLU A 426 34.80 7.87 -14.08
C GLU A 426 34.34 9.33 -14.05
N LEU A 427 33.48 9.74 -14.98
CA LEU A 427 32.93 11.09 -15.06
C LEU A 427 31.56 11.22 -14.38
N LEU A 428 31.06 10.15 -13.75
CA LEU A 428 29.72 10.08 -13.18
C LEU A 428 29.74 10.17 -11.66
N THR A 429 28.92 11.07 -11.12
CA THR A 429 28.66 11.20 -9.68
C THR A 429 27.19 10.91 -9.41
N VAL A 430 26.90 10.00 -8.48
CA VAL A 430 25.52 9.72 -8.06
C VAL A 430 24.94 10.97 -7.39
N VAL A 431 23.80 11.44 -7.90
CA VAL A 431 23.09 12.61 -7.36
C VAL A 431 22.65 12.29 -5.93
N ARG A 432 22.72 13.29 -5.05
CA ARG A 432 22.36 13.13 -3.64
C ARG A 432 20.89 12.74 -3.48
N SER A 433 20.59 12.03 -2.39
CA SER A 433 19.23 12.00 -1.81
C SER A 433 18.16 11.28 -2.62
N GLN A 434 18.57 10.41 -3.52
CA GLN A 434 17.63 9.69 -4.37
C GLN A 434 16.94 8.58 -3.58
N LYS A 435 15.62 8.72 -3.41
CA LYS A 435 14.79 7.67 -2.83
C LYS A 435 15.02 6.35 -3.57
N ARG A 436 15.36 5.30 -2.84
CA ARG A 436 15.42 3.96 -3.43
C ARG A 436 14.02 3.51 -3.81
N THR A 437 13.78 3.37 -5.11
CA THR A 437 12.55 2.79 -5.68
C THR A 437 12.67 1.28 -5.90
N ALA A 438 13.90 0.79 -6.05
CA ALA A 438 14.18 -0.64 -6.13
C ALA A 438 13.83 -1.35 -4.81
N ARG A 439 13.31 -2.58 -4.93
CA ARG A 439 12.94 -3.41 -3.79
C ARG A 439 14.18 -3.80 -2.98
N LEU A 440 14.14 -3.56 -1.67
CA LEU A 440 15.17 -4.03 -0.74
C LEU A 440 15.12 -5.56 -0.64
N ASP A 441 16.29 -6.19 -0.48
CA ASP A 441 16.33 -7.62 -0.19
C ASP A 441 15.85 -7.91 1.24
N ALA A 442 15.57 -9.18 1.56
CA ALA A 442 15.00 -9.56 2.85
C ALA A 442 15.87 -9.15 4.06
N ARG A 443 17.20 -9.14 3.89
CA ARG A 443 18.14 -8.71 4.93
C ARG A 443 18.06 -7.20 5.11
N GLN A 444 18.16 -6.44 4.03
CA GLN A 444 18.04 -4.99 4.03
C GLN A 444 16.71 -4.53 4.59
N GLN A 445 15.61 -5.21 4.24
CA GLN A 445 14.29 -4.94 4.78
C GLN A 445 14.24 -5.18 6.30
N ALA A 446 14.84 -6.27 6.80
CA ALA A 446 14.91 -6.52 8.24
C ALA A 446 15.77 -5.48 8.97
N GLU A 447 16.91 -5.09 8.41
CA GLU A 447 17.78 -4.02 8.94
C GLU A 447 17.03 -2.67 8.97
N LEU A 448 16.30 -2.31 7.90
CA LEU A 448 15.45 -1.12 7.84
C LEU A 448 14.34 -1.14 8.91
N ILE A 449 13.65 -2.27 9.06
CA ILE A 449 12.59 -2.44 10.08
C ILE A 449 13.16 -2.22 11.48
N ARG A 450 14.34 -2.79 11.78
CA ARG A 450 15.01 -2.56 13.07
C ARG A 450 15.39 -1.10 13.27
N ALA A 451 15.93 -0.45 12.24
CA ALA A 451 16.32 0.96 12.31
C ALA A 451 15.13 1.92 12.49
N ALA A 452 13.96 1.55 11.94
CA ALA A 452 12.71 2.30 12.05
C ALA A 452 11.91 2.01 13.33
N ALA A 453 12.17 0.88 13.98
CA ALA A 453 11.46 0.47 15.19
C ALA A 453 11.94 1.27 16.41
N ALA A 454 11.26 2.39 16.69
CA ALA A 454 11.44 3.16 17.91
C ALA A 454 10.36 2.80 18.95
N ARG A 455 10.78 2.60 20.20
CA ARG A 455 9.84 2.45 21.32
C ARG A 455 9.06 3.76 21.52
N PRO A 456 7.90 3.73 22.19
CA PRO A 456 7.03 4.90 22.31
C PRO A 456 7.71 6.13 22.92
N ALA A 457 8.50 5.94 23.98
CA ALA A 457 9.28 7.02 24.60
C ALA A 457 10.30 7.66 23.63
N ASP A 458 11.10 6.82 22.94
CA ASP A 458 12.11 7.30 21.97
C ASP A 458 11.45 8.01 20.78
N ARG A 459 10.32 7.46 20.29
CA ARG A 459 9.55 8.02 19.18
C ARG A 459 8.96 9.38 19.56
N LEU A 460 8.38 9.49 20.75
CA LEU A 460 7.85 10.75 21.28
C LEU A 460 8.95 11.80 21.45
N ALA A 461 10.10 11.42 22.02
CA ALA A 461 11.25 12.32 22.16
C ALA A 461 11.77 12.82 20.80
N ALA A 462 11.88 11.93 19.81
CA ALA A 462 12.28 12.30 18.46
C ALA A 462 11.24 13.21 17.77
N ALA A 463 9.95 12.96 17.98
CA ALA A 463 8.88 13.82 17.48
C ALA A 463 8.91 15.21 18.15
N ARG A 464 9.14 15.28 19.46
CA ARG A 464 9.32 16.55 20.20
C ARG A 464 10.53 17.33 19.71
N LYS A 465 11.65 16.65 19.42
CA LYS A 465 12.84 17.27 18.80
C LYS A 465 12.52 17.86 17.43
N ALA A 466 11.70 17.18 16.62
CA ALA A 466 11.26 17.71 15.34
C ALA A 466 10.35 18.94 15.52
N LEU A 467 9.45 18.90 16.51
CA LEU A 467 8.57 20.02 16.86
C LEU A 467 9.35 21.26 17.31
N SER A 468 10.29 21.11 18.25
CA SER A 468 11.05 22.22 18.81
C SER A 468 12.17 22.73 17.89
N GLY A 469 12.61 21.93 16.92
CA GLY A 469 13.64 22.28 15.95
C GLY A 469 13.08 22.60 14.57
N SER A 470 12.81 21.56 13.77
CA SER A 470 12.46 21.70 12.35
C SER A 470 11.15 22.42 12.08
N LEU A 471 10.21 22.42 13.03
CA LEU A 471 8.94 23.12 12.93
C LEU A 471 8.96 24.54 13.53
N GLN A 472 10.10 25.06 13.98
CA GLN A 472 10.25 26.51 14.24
C GLN A 472 9.92 27.35 12.98
N GLY A 473 10.05 26.78 11.78
CA GLY A 473 9.61 27.41 10.54
C GLY A 473 8.12 27.73 10.50
N LEU A 474 7.27 27.05 11.28
CA LEU A 474 5.86 27.43 11.46
C LEU A 474 5.66 28.70 12.31
N GLN A 475 6.72 29.23 12.92
CA GLN A 475 6.69 30.50 13.64
C GLN A 475 7.18 31.67 12.76
N GLY A 476 7.60 31.43 11.51
CA GLY A 476 8.18 32.44 10.60
C GLY A 476 7.88 32.19 9.12
N GLY A 477 8.47 33.00 8.24
CA GLY A 477 8.38 32.85 6.78
C GLY A 477 6.95 32.68 6.25
N VAL A 478 6.77 31.67 5.40
CA VAL A 478 5.49 31.36 4.72
C VAL A 478 4.35 31.12 5.71
N ALA A 479 4.59 30.42 6.82
CA ALA A 479 3.54 30.16 7.80
C ALA A 479 3.01 31.47 8.41
N ARG A 480 3.91 32.37 8.80
CA ARG A 480 3.55 33.68 9.36
C ARG A 480 2.80 34.55 8.34
N ALA A 481 3.23 34.57 7.09
CA ALA A 481 2.56 35.33 6.03
C ALA A 481 1.11 34.85 5.80
N PHE A 482 0.87 33.54 5.92
CA PHE A 482 -0.46 32.94 5.84
C PHE A 482 -1.20 32.91 7.20
N GLY A 483 -0.70 33.58 8.24
CA GLY A 483 -1.35 33.65 9.55
C GLY A 483 -1.43 32.30 10.29
N LEU A 484 -0.53 31.37 9.98
CA LEU A 484 -0.46 30.05 10.61
C LEU A 484 0.61 30.03 11.70
N SER A 485 0.25 29.56 12.90
CA SER A 485 1.21 29.31 13.97
C SER A 485 0.82 28.10 14.82
N LEU A 486 1.76 27.61 15.64
CA LEU A 486 1.45 26.62 16.67
C LEU A 486 0.72 27.32 17.84
N ALA A 487 -0.36 26.72 18.33
CA ALA A 487 -1.05 27.21 19.51
C ALA A 487 -0.40 26.69 20.81
N ASP A 488 0.10 25.45 20.77
CA ASP A 488 0.71 24.77 21.91
C ASP A 488 2.23 24.61 21.73
N ALA A 489 2.96 24.65 22.84
CA ALA A 489 4.42 24.43 22.86
C ALA A 489 4.81 22.94 22.87
N ASP A 490 3.90 22.06 23.28
CA ASP A 490 4.08 20.61 23.30
C ASP A 490 2.85 19.91 22.72
N PHE A 491 2.97 18.60 22.58
CA PHE A 491 1.94 17.70 22.12
C PHE A 491 0.68 17.69 22.99
N LEU A 492 -0.46 17.52 22.34
CA LEU A 492 -1.78 17.51 22.96
C LEU A 492 -1.97 16.29 23.87
N THR A 493 -2.76 16.49 24.92
CA THR A 493 -3.36 15.43 25.72
C THR A 493 -4.75 15.11 25.19
N VAL A 494 -5.12 13.83 25.22
CA VAL A 494 -6.46 13.35 24.85
C VAL A 494 -6.98 12.41 25.93
N ASP A 495 -8.29 12.48 26.15
CA ASP A 495 -8.98 11.55 27.03
C ASP A 495 -9.33 10.29 26.26
N GLY A 496 -8.91 9.15 26.81
CA GLY A 496 -9.24 7.83 26.32
C GLY A 496 -9.93 6.99 27.39
N ARG A 497 -10.29 5.77 27.02
CA ARG A 497 -10.84 4.76 27.94
C ARG A 497 -10.14 3.44 27.75
N LEU A 498 -9.89 2.74 28.84
CA LEU A 498 -9.46 1.35 28.83
C LEU A 498 -10.70 0.46 28.99
N LEU A 499 -11.13 -0.15 27.89
CA LEU A 499 -12.31 -1.01 27.85
C LEU A 499 -12.20 -2.19 28.84
N PRO A 500 -13.32 -2.69 29.37
CA PRO A 500 -13.34 -3.85 30.26
C PRO A 500 -12.69 -5.07 29.63
N GLY A 501 -12.09 -5.92 30.46
CA GLY A 501 -11.47 -7.16 29.98
C GLY A 501 -12.49 -8.17 29.48
N VAL A 502 -12.12 -8.96 28.48
CA VAL A 502 -12.98 -9.96 27.84
C VAL A 502 -12.83 -11.31 28.51
N LEU A 503 -13.92 -11.95 28.91
CA LEU A 503 -13.87 -13.33 29.38
C LEU A 503 -13.88 -14.28 28.16
N LEU A 504 -12.92 -15.19 28.10
CA LEU A 504 -12.83 -16.21 27.04
C LEU A 504 -13.31 -17.55 27.55
N GLU A 505 -13.98 -18.32 26.69
CA GLU A 505 -14.31 -19.70 27.02
C GLU A 505 -13.07 -20.59 26.96
N ALA A 506 -12.97 -21.47 27.94
CA ALA A 506 -11.95 -22.48 28.05
C ALA A 506 -12.60 -23.85 28.23
N SER A 507 -12.23 -24.78 27.36
CA SER A 507 -12.48 -26.20 27.58
C SER A 507 -11.24 -26.81 28.23
N ARG A 508 -11.42 -27.53 29.35
CA ARG A 508 -10.35 -28.31 29.98
C ARG A 508 -10.38 -29.77 29.48
N PRO A 509 -9.24 -30.49 29.50
CA PRO A 509 -9.22 -31.94 29.30
C PRO A 509 -10.25 -32.61 30.24
N GLY A 510 -11.11 -33.47 29.69
CA GLY A 510 -12.23 -34.08 30.43
C GLY A 510 -13.59 -33.35 30.30
N GLY A 511 -13.67 -32.28 29.50
CA GLY A 511 -14.94 -31.64 29.12
C GLY A 511 -15.46 -30.56 30.10
N GLN A 512 -14.71 -30.24 31.15
CA GLN A 512 -15.06 -29.14 32.06
C GLN A 512 -14.93 -27.79 31.34
N ARG A 513 -16.00 -26.99 31.36
CA ARG A 513 -16.01 -25.61 30.84
C ARG A 513 -15.64 -24.62 31.94
N GLY A 514 -14.81 -23.63 31.60
CA GLY A 514 -14.45 -22.52 32.47
C GLY A 514 -14.17 -21.24 31.69
N GLY A 515 -13.78 -20.19 32.40
CA GLY A 515 -13.39 -18.90 31.81
C GLY A 515 -11.89 -18.64 31.93
N VAL A 516 -11.31 -17.95 30.94
CA VAL A 516 -9.95 -17.43 30.98
C VAL A 516 -10.00 -15.93 30.74
N GLN A 517 -9.43 -15.16 31.67
CA GLN A 517 -9.24 -13.73 31.50
C GLN A 517 -7.88 -13.48 30.83
N PRO A 518 -7.83 -12.79 29.68
CA PRO A 518 -6.60 -12.27 29.12
C PRO A 518 -5.88 -11.38 30.13
N GLY A 519 -4.55 -11.49 30.18
CA GLY A 519 -3.74 -10.56 30.95
C GLY A 519 -3.74 -9.16 30.34
N ASN A 520 -3.12 -8.21 31.05
CA ASN A 520 -3.04 -6.80 30.64
C ASN A 520 -2.41 -6.57 29.25
N GLU A 521 -1.62 -7.52 28.77
CA GLU A 521 -0.97 -7.55 27.45
C GLU A 521 -1.88 -8.15 26.35
N GLY A 522 -3.17 -8.38 26.64
CA GLY A 522 -4.09 -9.04 25.73
C GLY A 522 -3.67 -10.47 25.40
N SER A 523 -2.91 -11.14 26.27
CA SER A 523 -2.40 -12.49 26.04
C SER A 523 -2.88 -13.46 27.11
N TRP A 524 -3.07 -14.72 26.73
CA TRP A 524 -3.53 -15.77 27.63
C TRP A 524 -2.80 -17.09 27.35
N ARG A 525 -2.89 -18.02 28.31
CA ARG A 525 -2.54 -19.42 28.09
C ARG A 525 -3.85 -20.20 27.97
N LEU A 526 -3.99 -20.96 26.89
CA LEU A 526 -5.15 -21.81 26.71
C LEU A 526 -5.02 -23.07 27.57
N PRO A 527 -6.00 -23.35 28.45
CA PRO A 527 -6.11 -24.67 29.08
C PRO A 527 -6.63 -25.74 28.11
N GLY A 528 -7.25 -25.32 26.99
CA GLY A 528 -7.67 -26.15 25.87
C GLY A 528 -8.45 -25.31 24.84
N VAL A 529 -8.64 -25.85 23.63
CA VAL A 529 -9.36 -25.18 22.55
C VAL A 529 -10.87 -25.13 22.83
N ALA A 530 -11.55 -24.07 22.37
CA ALA A 530 -12.99 -23.93 22.55
C ALA A 530 -13.79 -25.07 21.88
N ALA A 531 -13.38 -25.50 20.69
CA ALA A 531 -13.89 -26.69 20.03
C ALA A 531 -12.77 -27.42 19.26
N PRO A 532 -12.62 -28.75 19.43
CA PRO A 532 -11.65 -29.51 18.66
C PRO A 532 -12.07 -29.62 17.19
N GLY A 533 -11.10 -29.46 16.28
CA GLY A 533 -11.22 -29.96 14.91
C GLY A 533 -11.16 -31.49 14.91
N VAL A 534 -11.66 -32.11 13.85
CA VAL A 534 -11.59 -33.58 13.67
C VAL A 534 -10.69 -33.86 12.49
N TRP A 535 -9.57 -34.54 12.73
CA TRP A 535 -8.65 -34.98 11.70
C TRP A 535 -8.88 -36.49 11.47
N ARG A 536 -8.96 -36.93 10.22
CA ARG A 536 -9.32 -38.31 9.85
C ARG A 536 -8.40 -38.83 8.76
N SER A 537 -8.02 -37.94 7.85
CA SER A 537 -7.09 -38.23 6.76
C SER A 537 -6.13 -37.07 6.58
N GLY A 538 -4.86 -37.38 6.33
CA GLY A 538 -3.80 -36.40 6.11
C GLY A 538 -2.56 -37.04 5.48
N ALA A 539 -1.60 -36.21 5.09
CA ALA A 539 -0.30 -36.64 4.59
C ALA A 539 0.78 -35.61 4.91
N VAL A 540 2.04 -35.99 4.72
CA VAL A 540 3.20 -35.11 4.81
C VAL A 540 3.90 -35.06 3.45
N VAL A 541 4.23 -33.85 2.99
CA VAL A 541 5.18 -33.64 1.88
C VAL A 541 6.47 -33.08 2.45
N CYS A 542 7.59 -33.76 2.22
CA CYS A 542 8.90 -33.38 2.73
C CYS A 542 9.84 -33.01 1.59
N TYR A 543 10.36 -31.78 1.59
CA TYR A 543 11.36 -31.29 0.63
C TYR A 543 12.81 -31.43 1.13
N LEU A 544 13.01 -32.11 2.26
CA LEU A 544 14.33 -32.41 2.78
C LEU A 544 14.89 -33.67 2.12
N ASP A 545 16.21 -33.81 2.13
CA ASP A 545 16.87 -34.99 1.62
C ASP A 545 16.44 -36.23 2.42
N LYS A 546 16.14 -37.30 1.69
CA LYS A 546 15.74 -38.56 2.31
C LYS A 546 16.98 -39.30 2.79
N ASP A 547 17.26 -39.18 4.08
CA ASP A 547 18.27 -39.94 4.80
C ASP A 547 17.73 -40.40 6.17
N GLY A 548 18.41 -41.36 6.81
CA GLY A 548 17.93 -41.94 8.07
C GLY A 548 17.86 -40.96 9.25
N ALA A 549 18.66 -39.90 9.25
CA ALA A 549 18.60 -38.88 10.29
C ALA A 549 17.39 -37.96 10.09
N THR A 550 17.15 -37.53 8.85
CA THR A 550 15.99 -36.73 8.45
C THR A 550 14.69 -37.50 8.67
N GLU A 551 14.63 -38.79 8.32
CA GLU A 551 13.47 -39.65 8.59
C GLU A 551 13.13 -39.70 10.09
N ARG A 552 14.14 -39.89 10.94
CA ARG A 552 13.97 -39.88 12.40
C ARG A 552 13.48 -38.51 12.89
N ALA A 553 14.07 -37.42 12.41
CA ALA A 553 13.68 -36.06 12.79
C ALA A 553 12.24 -35.72 12.40
N VAL A 554 11.78 -36.14 11.21
CA VAL A 554 10.39 -35.99 10.78
C VAL A 554 9.45 -36.79 11.70
N ALA A 555 9.81 -38.03 12.05
CA ALA A 555 9.01 -38.85 12.96
C ALA A 555 8.93 -38.23 14.37
N ASP A 556 10.04 -37.71 14.90
CA ASP A 556 10.09 -36.99 16.19
C ASP A 556 9.22 -35.73 16.16
N PHE A 557 9.28 -34.97 15.07
CA PHE A 557 8.44 -33.79 14.87
C PHE A 557 6.95 -34.14 14.89
N LEU A 558 6.54 -35.20 14.19
CA LEU A 558 5.13 -35.64 14.16
C LEU A 558 4.65 -36.09 15.54
N ARG A 559 5.48 -36.82 16.31
CA ARG A 559 5.18 -37.18 17.71
C ARG A 559 5.04 -35.94 18.60
N GLY A 560 5.94 -34.96 18.42
CA GLY A 560 5.87 -33.70 19.15
C GLY A 560 4.59 -32.93 18.84
N LEU A 561 4.19 -32.89 17.57
CA LEU A 561 2.94 -32.25 17.14
C LEU A 561 1.71 -32.97 17.70
N ASP A 562 1.67 -34.31 17.69
CA ASP A 562 0.59 -35.10 18.29
C ASP A 562 0.43 -34.79 19.78
N LYS A 563 1.54 -34.79 20.53
CA LYS A 563 1.53 -34.41 21.94
C LYS A 563 1.01 -32.98 22.15
N ALA A 564 1.38 -32.04 21.27
CA ALA A 564 0.92 -30.65 21.36
C ALA A 564 -0.59 -30.52 21.06
N LEU A 565 -1.12 -31.26 20.08
CA LEU A 565 -2.55 -31.30 19.77
C LEU A 565 -3.35 -31.90 20.93
N GLY A 566 -2.89 -33.02 21.49
CA GLY A 566 -3.48 -33.63 22.69
C GLY A 566 -3.46 -32.71 23.90
N ALA A 567 -2.37 -31.97 24.13
CA ALA A 567 -2.24 -31.04 25.25
C ALA A 567 -3.24 -29.86 25.19
N ILE A 568 -3.63 -29.42 23.99
CA ILE A 568 -4.65 -28.37 23.83
C ILE A 568 -6.06 -28.94 23.69
N GLY A 569 -6.24 -30.26 23.79
CA GLY A 569 -7.52 -30.92 23.53
C GLY A 569 -8.05 -30.70 22.11
N GLY A 570 -7.16 -30.44 21.14
CA GLY A 570 -7.49 -30.19 19.73
C GLY A 570 -7.20 -31.41 18.86
N ALA A 571 -7.75 -31.44 17.64
CA ALA A 571 -7.59 -32.49 16.63
C ALA A 571 -7.62 -33.93 17.17
N THR A 572 -8.76 -34.62 17.07
CA THR A 572 -8.96 -35.97 17.63
C THR A 572 -8.27 -37.12 16.85
N ALA A 573 -6.94 -36.95 16.58
CA ALA A 573 -5.97 -37.72 15.73
C ALA A 573 -6.02 -37.36 14.23
N PRO A 574 -4.98 -37.40 13.36
CA PRO A 574 -3.84 -38.31 13.32
C PRO A 574 -2.45 -37.66 13.17
N PRO A 575 -1.59 -37.84 14.16
CA PRO A 575 -0.17 -38.02 13.89
C PRO A 575 0.50 -39.17 14.70
N ALA A 576 0.22 -40.42 14.32
CA ALA A 576 1.23 -41.48 14.17
C ALA A 576 0.81 -42.30 12.93
N GLY A 577 1.66 -42.36 11.91
CA GLY A 577 1.34 -43.05 10.65
C GLY A 577 0.79 -42.16 9.52
N LEU A 578 0.99 -40.85 9.51
CA LEU A 578 0.78 -40.09 8.27
C LEU A 578 1.74 -40.57 7.18
N PRO A 579 1.29 -40.84 5.94
CA PRO A 579 2.20 -41.17 4.85
C PRO A 579 3.08 -39.96 4.51
N VAL A 580 4.37 -40.20 4.28
CA VAL A 580 5.35 -39.17 3.94
C VAL A 580 5.75 -39.32 2.47
N VAL A 581 5.47 -38.28 1.69
CA VAL A 581 5.91 -38.12 0.30
C VAL A 581 7.19 -37.29 0.30
N TRP A 582 8.26 -37.84 -0.29
CA TRP A 582 9.56 -37.19 -0.38
C TRP A 582 9.70 -36.50 -1.74
N ALA A 583 9.68 -35.17 -1.74
CA ALA A 583 9.78 -34.34 -2.93
C ALA A 583 11.20 -33.78 -3.08
N ARG A 584 11.63 -33.49 -4.31
CA ARG A 584 12.95 -32.89 -4.54
C ARG A 584 12.86 -31.37 -4.47
N ALA A 585 13.66 -30.74 -3.59
CA ALA A 585 13.98 -29.32 -3.72
C ALA A 585 14.88 -29.15 -4.96
N GLY A 586 14.30 -28.74 -6.08
CA GLY A 586 14.87 -28.93 -7.42
C GLY A 586 16.35 -28.53 -7.60
N GLY A 587 17.18 -29.49 -8.02
CA GLY A 587 18.52 -29.25 -8.59
C GLY A 587 18.50 -28.63 -10.00
N GLY A 588 17.33 -28.24 -10.51
CA GLY A 588 17.09 -27.73 -11.87
C GLY A 588 16.62 -26.27 -11.93
N GLY A 589 17.09 -25.39 -11.05
CA GLY A 589 16.73 -23.97 -11.06
C GLY A 589 15.24 -23.67 -10.79
N ARG A 590 14.89 -22.39 -10.65
CA ARG A 590 13.53 -21.90 -10.29
C ARG A 590 12.39 -22.33 -11.26
N ARG A 591 12.69 -22.97 -12.40
CA ARG A 591 11.76 -23.15 -13.51
C ARG A 591 10.85 -24.40 -13.42
N ASP A 592 11.14 -25.36 -12.54
CA ASP A 592 10.31 -26.59 -12.39
C ASP A 592 9.66 -26.76 -10.99
N ALA A 593 9.77 -25.76 -10.11
CA ALA A 593 9.19 -25.82 -8.76
C ALA A 593 7.65 -26.00 -8.77
N GLY A 594 6.98 -25.47 -9.80
CA GLY A 594 5.53 -25.59 -9.97
C GLY A 594 5.07 -27.02 -10.27
N GLY A 595 5.74 -27.71 -11.20
CA GLY A 595 5.40 -29.07 -11.60
C GLY A 595 5.69 -30.09 -10.49
N GLU A 596 6.79 -29.92 -9.77
CA GLU A 596 7.14 -30.77 -8.63
C GLU A 596 6.14 -30.65 -7.48
N ALA A 597 5.76 -29.42 -7.10
CA ALA A 597 4.79 -29.19 -6.04
C ALA A 597 3.41 -29.82 -6.34
N GLN A 598 2.95 -29.72 -7.58
CA GLN A 598 1.69 -30.33 -8.01
C GLN A 598 1.75 -31.87 -7.87
N ARG A 599 2.81 -32.50 -8.40
CA ARG A 599 3.01 -33.95 -8.33
C ARG A 599 3.08 -34.45 -6.89
N ALA A 600 3.87 -33.78 -6.04
CA ALA A 600 4.01 -34.15 -4.64
C ALA A 600 2.69 -34.03 -3.86
N MET A 601 1.88 -33.01 -4.15
CA MET A 601 0.57 -32.85 -3.54
C MET A 601 -0.46 -33.89 -4.03
N GLU A 602 -0.47 -34.21 -5.33
CA GLU A 602 -1.30 -35.29 -5.90
C GLU A 602 -0.95 -36.66 -5.30
N GLU A 603 0.34 -36.95 -5.17
CA GLU A 603 0.83 -38.17 -4.52
C GLU A 603 0.43 -38.21 -3.04
N ALA A 604 0.55 -37.08 -2.31
CA ALA A 604 0.11 -36.99 -0.93
C ALA A 604 -1.39 -37.26 -0.77
N VAL A 605 -2.22 -36.77 -1.71
CA VAL A 605 -3.66 -37.08 -1.77
C VAL A 605 -3.89 -38.57 -2.01
N ARG A 606 -3.16 -39.18 -2.96
CA ARG A 606 -3.28 -40.61 -3.27
C ARG A 606 -2.90 -41.50 -2.09
N GLU A 607 -1.79 -41.18 -1.42
CA GLU A 607 -1.31 -41.95 -0.28
C GLU A 607 -2.22 -41.82 0.95
N ALA A 608 -2.76 -40.63 1.19
CA ALA A 608 -3.77 -40.42 2.23
C ALA A 608 -5.06 -41.21 1.91
N GLN A 609 -5.54 -41.18 0.67
CA GLN A 609 -6.71 -41.95 0.23
C GLN A 609 -6.48 -43.46 0.39
N ARG A 610 -5.28 -43.96 0.02
CA ARG A 610 -4.91 -45.38 0.17
C ARG A 610 -4.90 -45.83 1.63
N LYS A 611 -4.42 -44.97 2.53
CA LYS A 611 -4.28 -45.31 3.96
C LYS A 611 -5.55 -45.12 4.78
N PHE A 612 -6.27 -44.03 4.54
CA PHE A 612 -7.40 -43.60 5.38
C PHE A 612 -8.77 -43.76 4.70
N ASN A 613 -8.81 -44.24 3.45
CA ASN A 613 -10.00 -44.34 2.61
C ASN A 613 -10.76 -43.01 2.46
N ALA A 614 -10.05 -41.89 2.58
CA ALA A 614 -10.62 -40.55 2.48
C ALA A 614 -9.57 -39.55 2.01
N LYS A 615 -10.03 -38.53 1.27
CA LYS A 615 -9.20 -37.41 0.83
C LYS A 615 -8.61 -36.70 2.06
N PRO A 616 -7.34 -36.27 2.04
CA PRO A 616 -6.74 -35.61 3.19
C PRO A 616 -7.48 -34.30 3.51
N GLN A 617 -7.76 -34.08 4.79
CA GLN A 617 -8.29 -32.81 5.30
C GLN A 617 -7.19 -31.76 5.45
N LEU A 618 -5.95 -32.22 5.61
CA LEU A 618 -4.77 -31.37 5.76
C LEU A 618 -3.53 -32.09 5.26
N VAL A 619 -2.69 -31.38 4.51
CA VAL A 619 -1.33 -31.82 4.17
C VAL A 619 -0.31 -30.95 4.90
N LEU A 620 0.56 -31.58 5.70
CA LEU A 620 1.71 -30.92 6.31
C LEU A 620 2.84 -30.85 5.26
N VAL A 621 3.50 -29.70 5.14
CA VAL A 621 4.57 -29.52 4.14
C VAL A 621 5.85 -29.04 4.84
N LEU A 622 6.91 -29.84 4.79
CA LEU A 622 8.20 -29.53 5.39
C LEU A 622 9.12 -28.94 4.30
N LEU A 623 9.52 -27.69 4.50
CA LEU A 623 10.33 -26.90 3.57
C LEU A 623 11.75 -26.71 4.11
N PRO A 624 12.79 -26.62 3.26
CA PRO A 624 14.16 -26.41 3.71
C PRO A 624 14.38 -25.01 4.32
N ALA A 625 15.53 -24.85 4.99
CA ALA A 625 15.88 -23.66 5.77
C ALA A 625 16.11 -22.38 4.92
N LYS A 626 16.64 -22.51 3.69
CA LYS A 626 17.00 -21.41 2.78
C LYS A 626 16.50 -21.71 1.36
N GLY A 627 16.08 -20.67 0.61
CA GLY A 627 16.01 -20.74 -0.86
C GLY A 627 14.62 -20.80 -1.53
N ASP A 628 13.54 -21.07 -0.80
CA ASP A 628 12.37 -21.74 -1.42
C ASP A 628 11.04 -20.98 -1.44
N ASP A 629 11.07 -19.63 -1.47
CA ASP A 629 9.82 -18.85 -1.58
C ASP A 629 8.96 -19.30 -2.80
N GLY A 630 9.60 -19.73 -3.90
CA GLY A 630 8.91 -20.27 -5.08
C GLY A 630 8.24 -21.63 -4.85
N VAL A 631 8.80 -22.52 -4.01
CA VAL A 631 8.21 -23.83 -3.68
C VAL A 631 7.01 -23.64 -2.76
N TYR A 632 7.11 -22.72 -1.78
CA TYR A 632 5.97 -22.32 -0.97
C TYR A 632 4.84 -21.84 -1.88
N ASP A 633 5.08 -20.85 -2.74
CA ASP A 633 4.03 -20.31 -3.61
C ASP A 633 3.39 -21.40 -4.51
N ALA A 634 4.18 -22.34 -5.01
CA ALA A 634 3.72 -23.46 -5.83
C ALA A 634 2.86 -24.49 -5.06
N ILE A 635 3.29 -24.93 -3.86
CA ILE A 635 2.51 -25.83 -3.00
C ILE A 635 1.15 -25.22 -2.67
N LYS A 636 1.16 -23.92 -2.45
CA LYS A 636 -0.02 -23.17 -2.06
C LYS A 636 -0.98 -23.00 -3.23
N ALA A 637 -0.49 -22.80 -4.45
CA ALA A 637 -1.30 -22.84 -5.66
C ALA A 637 -1.89 -24.25 -5.94
N ALA A 638 -1.10 -25.32 -5.71
CA ALA A 638 -1.55 -26.69 -5.90
C ALA A 638 -2.65 -27.09 -4.91
N GLY A 639 -2.45 -26.79 -3.62
CA GLY A 639 -3.40 -27.11 -2.55
C GLY A 639 -4.70 -26.30 -2.61
N ASP A 640 -4.60 -24.98 -2.71
CA ASP A 640 -5.77 -24.09 -2.69
C ASP A 640 -6.53 -24.09 -4.03
N GLY A 641 -5.86 -24.40 -5.14
CA GLY A 641 -6.46 -24.52 -6.46
C GLY A 641 -7.06 -25.91 -6.70
N GLY A 642 -6.62 -26.57 -7.78
CA GLY A 642 -7.29 -27.76 -8.32
C GLY A 642 -7.44 -28.96 -7.37
N LEU A 643 -6.65 -29.05 -6.29
CA LEU A 643 -6.81 -30.13 -5.32
C LEU A 643 -7.82 -29.81 -4.22
N GLY A 644 -8.06 -28.55 -3.87
CA GLY A 644 -8.93 -28.15 -2.75
C GLY A 644 -8.55 -28.87 -1.45
N VAL A 645 -7.28 -28.84 -1.08
CA VAL A 645 -6.74 -29.45 0.16
C VAL A 645 -5.95 -28.41 0.95
N PRO A 646 -6.38 -28.07 2.19
CA PRO A 646 -5.62 -27.18 3.06
C PRO A 646 -4.19 -27.68 3.29
N THR A 647 -3.24 -26.75 3.30
CA THR A 647 -1.82 -27.04 3.54
C THR A 647 -1.27 -26.28 4.74
N GLN A 648 -0.45 -26.94 5.57
CA GLN A 648 0.28 -26.33 6.66
C GLN A 648 1.80 -26.48 6.44
N CYS A 649 2.44 -25.41 5.97
CA CYS A 649 3.87 -25.40 5.72
C CYS A 649 4.67 -25.13 6.99
N VAL A 650 5.82 -25.78 7.12
CA VAL A 650 6.75 -25.71 8.25
C VAL A 650 8.16 -25.62 7.68
N LYS A 651 8.94 -24.62 8.12
CA LYS A 651 10.36 -24.51 7.72
C LYS A 651 11.19 -25.41 8.65
N ALA A 652 12.10 -26.20 8.08
CA ALA A 652 12.98 -27.11 8.82
C ALA A 652 13.77 -26.39 9.92
N ALA A 653 14.33 -25.22 9.62
CA ALA A 653 15.03 -24.39 10.61
C ALA A 653 14.13 -23.88 11.76
N LYS A 654 12.81 -23.80 11.57
CA LYS A 654 11.88 -23.37 12.64
C LYS A 654 11.40 -24.55 13.48
N ALA A 655 11.23 -25.71 12.87
CA ALA A 655 10.96 -26.96 13.57
C ALA A 655 12.23 -27.64 14.10
N ASP A 656 13.40 -27.03 13.89
CA ASP A 656 14.73 -27.55 14.26
C ASP A 656 14.93 -29.02 13.86
N LEU A 657 14.48 -29.37 12.64
CA LEU A 657 14.56 -30.73 12.09
C LEU A 657 16.02 -31.16 11.78
N GLU A 658 16.94 -30.19 11.75
CA GLU A 658 18.37 -30.38 11.53
C GLU A 658 19.16 -30.29 12.86
N GLY A 659 18.49 -30.10 14.00
CA GLY A 659 19.10 -29.82 15.30
C GLY A 659 18.56 -30.69 16.45
N ARG A 660 18.25 -30.08 17.60
CA ARG A 660 17.81 -30.80 18.83
C ARG A 660 16.31 -31.13 18.84
N GLY A 661 15.57 -30.70 17.82
CA GLY A 661 14.14 -30.92 17.69
C GLY A 661 13.28 -29.70 18.09
N PRO A 662 11.98 -29.73 17.76
CA PRO A 662 11.13 -28.54 17.79
C PRO A 662 10.87 -28.02 19.20
N ALA A 663 10.99 -26.70 19.38
CA ALA A 663 10.66 -26.05 20.65
C ALA A 663 9.17 -26.28 21.02
N PRO A 664 8.83 -26.60 22.29
CA PRO A 664 7.43 -26.85 22.70
C PRO A 664 6.49 -25.67 22.40
N SER A 665 6.98 -24.44 22.55
CA SER A 665 6.21 -23.22 22.27
C SER A 665 5.91 -23.03 20.77
N TYR A 666 6.78 -23.54 19.89
CA TYR A 666 6.55 -23.56 18.45
C TYR A 666 5.46 -24.57 18.08
N LEU A 667 5.56 -25.80 18.60
CA LEU A 667 4.56 -26.85 18.38
C LEU A 667 3.18 -26.46 18.91
N ALA A 668 3.11 -25.80 20.07
CA ALA A 668 1.85 -25.30 20.62
C ALA A 668 1.15 -24.33 19.65
N ASN A 669 1.86 -23.35 19.09
CA ASN A 669 1.27 -22.42 18.12
C ASN A 669 0.92 -23.10 16.78
N LEU A 670 1.73 -24.07 16.34
CA LEU A 670 1.44 -24.87 15.15
C LEU A 670 0.14 -25.68 15.35
N ALA A 671 -0.05 -26.28 16.52
CA ALA A 671 -1.23 -27.04 16.88
C ALA A 671 -2.52 -26.20 16.81
N LEU A 672 -2.47 -24.91 17.21
CA LEU A 672 -3.62 -23.99 17.05
C LEU A 672 -3.98 -23.79 15.57
N GLY A 673 -2.98 -23.58 14.72
CA GLY A 673 -3.19 -23.41 13.28
C GLY A 673 -3.71 -24.67 12.59
N VAL A 674 -3.26 -25.85 13.04
CA VAL A 674 -3.78 -27.14 12.58
C VAL A 674 -5.24 -27.32 13.03
N ASN A 675 -5.55 -27.08 14.30
CA ASN A 675 -6.92 -27.18 14.83
C ASN A 675 -7.92 -26.32 14.03
N ALA A 676 -7.55 -25.08 13.74
CA ALA A 676 -8.37 -24.17 12.95
C ALA A 676 -8.62 -24.68 11.52
N LYS A 677 -7.58 -25.14 10.82
CA LYS A 677 -7.71 -25.69 9.45
C LYS A 677 -8.54 -26.96 9.36
N LEU A 678 -8.77 -27.62 10.49
CA LEU A 678 -9.63 -28.80 10.61
C LEU A 678 -11.06 -28.44 11.05
N GLY A 679 -11.42 -27.15 11.06
CA GLY A 679 -12.73 -26.64 11.45
C GLY A 679 -12.95 -26.50 12.96
N GLY A 680 -11.88 -26.63 13.75
CA GLY A 680 -11.90 -26.41 15.20
C GLY A 680 -11.93 -24.93 15.56
N ILE A 681 -12.45 -24.59 16.74
CA ILE A 681 -12.45 -23.23 17.28
C ILE A 681 -11.38 -23.16 18.37
N THR A 682 -10.32 -22.38 18.13
CA THR A 682 -9.23 -22.23 19.10
C THR A 682 -9.68 -21.48 20.35
N THR A 683 -10.21 -20.26 20.17
CA THR A 683 -10.66 -19.39 21.25
C THR A 683 -11.99 -18.76 20.86
N ARG A 684 -12.92 -18.61 21.80
CA ARG A 684 -14.14 -17.79 21.63
C ARG A 684 -14.42 -16.98 22.90
N PRO A 685 -15.00 -15.77 22.78
CA PRO A 685 -15.53 -15.04 23.92
C PRO A 685 -16.62 -15.84 24.65
N ALA A 686 -16.77 -15.59 25.96
CA ALA A 686 -17.87 -16.14 26.75
C ALA A 686 -19.19 -15.56 26.27
N GLY A 687 -20.02 -16.41 25.65
CA GLY A 687 -21.30 -16.02 25.09
C GLY A 687 -21.22 -15.34 23.70
N PRO A 688 -22.32 -15.38 22.92
CA PRO A 688 -22.42 -14.71 21.63
C PRO A 688 -22.49 -13.17 21.75
N PRO A 689 -22.31 -12.42 20.64
CA PRO A 689 -22.36 -10.95 20.59
C PRO A 689 -23.49 -10.26 21.35
N LYS A 690 -24.69 -10.84 21.33
CA LYS A 690 -25.87 -10.33 22.05
C LYS A 690 -25.73 -10.27 23.58
N ASP A 691 -24.75 -10.97 24.16
CA ASP A 691 -24.55 -11.02 25.61
C ASP A 691 -23.69 -9.85 26.11
N TRP A 692 -22.82 -9.30 25.25
CA TRP A 692 -21.91 -8.20 25.56
C TRP A 692 -22.18 -6.92 24.73
N VAL A 693 -23.09 -6.97 23.76
CA VAL A 693 -23.71 -5.80 23.11
C VAL A 693 -25.22 -5.88 23.32
N PRO A 694 -25.79 -5.15 24.29
CA PRO A 694 -27.22 -5.19 24.57
C PRO A 694 -28.10 -4.87 23.36
N GLU A 695 -27.62 -4.01 22.46
CA GLU A 695 -28.31 -3.64 21.22
C GLU A 695 -28.58 -4.85 20.34
N LEU A 696 -27.70 -5.88 20.34
CA LEU A 696 -27.82 -7.08 19.49
C LEU A 696 -28.74 -8.17 20.06
N ARG A 697 -29.45 -7.92 21.16
CA ARG A 697 -30.36 -8.91 21.76
C ARG A 697 -31.44 -9.34 20.77
N GLY A 698 -31.55 -10.66 20.58
CA GLY A 698 -32.50 -11.27 19.64
C GLY A 698 -32.12 -11.14 18.16
N LYS A 699 -30.98 -10.53 17.82
CA LYS A 699 -30.54 -10.31 16.43
C LYS A 699 -29.48 -11.31 16.00
N ARG A 700 -29.55 -11.71 14.73
CA ARG A 700 -28.51 -12.51 14.05
C ARG A 700 -27.52 -11.57 13.38
N LEU A 701 -26.30 -11.49 13.93
CA LEU A 701 -25.21 -10.70 13.38
C LEU A 701 -24.37 -11.53 12.39
N MET A 702 -23.95 -10.88 11.31
CA MET A 702 -22.84 -11.33 10.48
C MET A 702 -21.79 -10.22 10.37
N VAL A 703 -20.55 -10.54 10.72
CA VAL A 703 -19.40 -9.64 10.58
C VAL A 703 -18.68 -9.96 9.29
N LEU A 704 -18.59 -8.97 8.40
CA LEU A 704 -17.86 -9.01 7.14
C LEU A 704 -16.53 -8.27 7.32
N GLY A 705 -15.46 -8.79 6.72
CA GLY A 705 -14.18 -8.12 6.56
C GLY A 705 -13.79 -8.09 5.10
N ALA A 706 -13.20 -6.98 4.63
CA ALA A 706 -12.88 -6.83 3.21
C ALA A 706 -11.57 -6.08 2.97
N ASP A 707 -10.72 -6.61 2.09
CA ASP A 707 -9.42 -6.03 1.73
C ASP A 707 -9.10 -6.19 0.23
N VAL A 708 -8.21 -5.34 -0.29
CA VAL A 708 -7.69 -5.38 -1.67
C VAL A 708 -6.16 -5.48 -1.65
N SER A 709 -5.63 -6.52 -2.29
CA SER A 709 -4.20 -6.72 -2.49
C SER A 709 -3.78 -6.29 -3.90
N ARG A 710 -2.93 -5.26 -3.96
CA ARG A 710 -2.34 -4.73 -5.20
C ARG A 710 -1.02 -5.42 -5.57
N GLY A 711 -0.59 -5.17 -6.82
CA GLY A 711 0.79 -5.35 -7.25
C GLY A 711 1.11 -6.70 -7.89
N ALA A 712 0.14 -7.33 -8.57
CA ALA A 712 0.40 -8.57 -9.33
C ALA A 712 1.57 -8.42 -10.32
N ALA A 713 1.70 -7.27 -11.00
CA ALA A 713 2.80 -6.99 -11.93
C ALA A 713 4.20 -7.03 -11.28
N ALA A 714 4.34 -6.52 -10.04
CA ALA A 714 5.62 -6.54 -9.31
C ALA A 714 6.05 -7.96 -8.89
N VAL A 715 5.14 -8.93 -8.99
CA VAL A 715 5.32 -10.32 -8.57
C VAL A 715 5.73 -11.22 -9.75
N LEU A 716 5.44 -10.83 -11.00
CA LEU A 716 5.55 -11.70 -12.18
C LEU A 716 6.78 -11.46 -13.09
N GLY A 717 7.64 -10.48 -12.77
CA GLY A 717 8.82 -10.15 -13.59
C GLY A 717 8.45 -9.59 -14.98
N ASP A 718 9.46 -9.22 -15.78
CA ASP A 718 9.27 -8.41 -17.00
C ASP A 718 8.29 -9.00 -18.03
N ALA A 719 8.27 -10.34 -18.20
CA ALA A 719 7.40 -11.00 -19.19
C ALA A 719 5.93 -11.15 -18.74
N GLY A 720 5.65 -11.13 -17.43
CA GLY A 720 4.29 -11.18 -16.87
C GLY A 720 3.78 -9.84 -16.37
N ALA A 721 4.66 -8.84 -16.26
CA ALA A 721 4.36 -7.52 -15.75
C ALA A 721 3.39 -6.75 -16.68
N GLU A 722 3.49 -6.94 -17.99
CA GLU A 722 2.62 -6.26 -18.97
C GLU A 722 1.20 -6.85 -18.99
N ALA A 723 1.08 -8.18 -18.89
CA ALA A 723 -0.22 -8.88 -18.87
C ALA A 723 -0.97 -8.77 -17.52
N ALA A 724 -0.24 -8.58 -16.41
CA ALA A 724 -0.81 -8.41 -15.07
C ALA A 724 -0.77 -6.95 -14.57
N ALA A 725 -0.40 -6.00 -15.44
CA ALA A 725 -0.47 -4.58 -15.13
C ALA A 725 -1.94 -4.19 -14.85
N GLY A 726 -2.23 -3.80 -13.61
CA GLY A 726 -3.58 -3.42 -13.18
C GLY A 726 -4.46 -4.56 -12.66
N LEU A 727 -3.93 -5.80 -12.57
CA LEU A 727 -4.62 -6.90 -11.88
C LEU A 727 -4.48 -6.76 -10.36
N GLU A 728 -5.61 -6.80 -9.68
CA GLU A 728 -5.75 -6.71 -8.23
C GLU A 728 -6.61 -7.87 -7.72
N PHE A 729 -6.41 -8.26 -6.46
CA PHE A 729 -7.21 -9.29 -5.81
C PHE A 729 -7.97 -8.67 -4.65
N SER A 730 -9.27 -8.89 -4.61
CA SER A 730 -10.11 -8.54 -3.47
C SER A 730 -10.52 -9.81 -2.72
N ALA A 731 -10.73 -9.67 -1.41
CA ALA A 731 -11.28 -10.74 -0.59
C ALA A 731 -12.30 -10.17 0.38
N VAL A 732 -13.42 -10.88 0.52
CA VAL A 732 -14.44 -10.62 1.53
C VAL A 732 -14.57 -11.88 2.39
N VAL A 733 -14.55 -11.71 3.70
CA VAL A 733 -14.66 -12.78 4.69
C VAL A 733 -15.86 -12.52 5.56
N GLY A 734 -16.73 -13.51 5.76
CA GLY A 734 -17.96 -13.36 6.51
C GLY A 734 -18.08 -14.39 7.62
N SER A 735 -18.47 -13.95 8.81
CA SER A 735 -18.75 -14.87 9.91
C SER A 735 -20.00 -15.70 9.63
N VAL A 736 -20.01 -17.00 9.93
CA VAL A 736 -21.12 -17.91 9.57
C VAL A 736 -21.82 -18.54 10.77
N ASP A 737 -21.43 -18.19 12.00
CA ASP A 737 -21.96 -18.75 13.23
C ASP A 737 -22.47 -17.68 14.21
N SER A 738 -23.21 -18.12 15.23
CA SER A 738 -23.84 -17.21 16.20
C SER A 738 -22.85 -16.51 17.14
N HIS A 739 -21.61 -16.98 17.24
CA HIS A 739 -20.56 -16.31 18.03
C HIS A 739 -19.69 -15.39 17.17
N SER A 740 -19.89 -15.40 15.85
CA SER A 740 -19.09 -14.64 14.88
C SER A 740 -17.58 -14.98 14.92
N VAL A 741 -17.23 -16.26 15.10
CA VAL A 741 -15.85 -16.76 15.22
C VAL A 741 -15.47 -17.82 14.17
N ARG A 742 -16.42 -18.31 13.37
CA ARG A 742 -16.16 -19.14 12.18
C ARG A 742 -16.38 -18.33 10.92
N TYR A 743 -15.54 -18.51 9.91
CA TYR A 743 -15.53 -17.63 8.75
C TYR A 743 -15.55 -18.39 7.42
N ALA A 744 -16.37 -17.91 6.50
CA ALA A 744 -16.26 -18.24 5.08
C ALA A 744 -15.55 -17.09 4.36
N GLN A 745 -14.91 -17.37 3.22
CA GLN A 745 -14.21 -16.38 2.43
C GLN A 745 -14.67 -16.44 0.97
N ALA A 746 -14.69 -15.29 0.31
CA ALA A 746 -14.90 -15.12 -1.11
C ALA A 746 -13.75 -14.26 -1.65
N VAL A 747 -13.16 -14.67 -2.76
CA VAL A 747 -11.98 -14.02 -3.36
C VAL A 747 -12.27 -13.74 -4.82
N SER A 748 -11.95 -12.54 -5.28
CA SER A 748 -12.13 -12.14 -6.68
C SER A 748 -10.83 -11.54 -7.23
N ALA A 749 -10.56 -11.79 -8.51
CA ALA A 749 -9.62 -10.98 -9.26
C ALA A 749 -10.37 -9.86 -9.99
N GLN A 750 -9.70 -8.74 -10.20
CA GLN A 750 -10.30 -7.57 -10.83
C GLN A 750 -9.25 -6.70 -11.55
N ALA A 751 -9.66 -6.09 -12.66
CA ALA A 751 -8.88 -5.06 -13.35
C ALA A 751 -9.18 -3.69 -12.71
N GLY A 752 -8.61 -3.44 -11.54
CA GLY A 752 -8.99 -2.30 -10.68
C GLY A 752 -8.43 -0.95 -11.11
N GLY A 753 -7.41 -0.94 -11.98
CA GLY A 753 -6.76 0.30 -12.43
C GLY A 753 -6.23 1.18 -11.28
N GLY A 754 -5.96 0.62 -10.10
CA GLY A 754 -5.45 1.35 -8.94
C GLY A 754 -6.51 2.08 -8.11
N ARG A 755 -7.79 1.70 -8.16
CA ARG A 755 -8.89 2.42 -7.50
C ARG A 755 -9.32 1.88 -6.12
N ASP A 756 -8.72 0.83 -5.55
CA ASP A 756 -9.09 0.25 -4.23
C ASP A 756 -10.58 -0.10 -4.02
N LEU A 757 -11.38 -0.15 -5.08
CA LEU A 757 -12.79 -0.56 -5.02
C LEU A 757 -12.89 -2.07 -5.21
N ILE A 758 -13.76 -2.74 -4.45
CA ILE A 758 -14.07 -4.17 -4.63
C ILE A 758 -15.18 -4.30 -5.66
N LEU A 759 -14.83 -4.65 -6.90
CA LEU A 759 -15.79 -4.74 -8.00
C LEU A 759 -16.72 -5.95 -7.86
N GLY A 760 -16.21 -7.06 -7.34
CA GLY A 760 -16.96 -8.30 -7.10
C GLY A 760 -17.69 -8.36 -5.75
N MET A 761 -18.05 -7.20 -5.17
CA MET A 761 -18.64 -7.13 -3.83
C MET A 761 -20.02 -7.79 -3.77
N ARG A 762 -20.84 -7.66 -4.82
CA ARG A 762 -22.21 -8.22 -4.86
C ARG A 762 -22.18 -9.73 -4.83
N GLU A 763 -21.34 -10.32 -5.68
CA GLU A 763 -21.14 -11.76 -5.79
C GLU A 763 -20.56 -12.31 -4.49
N SER A 764 -19.52 -11.66 -3.96
CA SER A 764 -18.86 -12.08 -2.71
C SER A 764 -19.81 -12.05 -1.52
N ALA A 765 -20.55 -10.95 -1.33
CA ALA A 765 -21.54 -10.85 -0.26
C ALA A 765 -22.66 -11.89 -0.43
N GLY A 766 -23.12 -12.13 -1.66
CA GLY A 766 -24.14 -13.13 -1.97
C GLY A 766 -23.69 -14.56 -1.62
N GLN A 767 -22.45 -14.93 -1.97
CA GLN A 767 -21.85 -16.21 -1.59
C GLN A 767 -21.79 -16.38 -0.07
N LEU A 768 -21.35 -15.35 0.65
CA LEU A 768 -21.23 -15.37 2.10
C LEU A 768 -22.59 -15.45 2.80
N LEU A 769 -23.63 -14.76 2.31
CA LEU A 769 -25.00 -14.87 2.82
C LEU A 769 -25.55 -16.29 2.67
N ARG A 770 -25.28 -16.95 1.53
CA ARG A 770 -25.64 -18.36 1.32
C ARG A 770 -24.88 -19.28 2.26
N ALA A 771 -23.59 -19.02 2.47
CA ALA A 771 -22.77 -19.78 3.41
C ALA A 771 -23.28 -19.64 4.86
N TYR A 772 -23.69 -18.43 5.28
CA TYR A 772 -24.35 -18.20 6.57
C TYR A 772 -25.62 -19.04 6.72
N ALA A 773 -26.50 -19.00 5.71
CA ALA A 773 -27.75 -19.75 5.73
C ALA A 773 -27.54 -21.27 5.73
N ALA A 774 -26.49 -21.77 5.07
CA ALA A 774 -26.12 -23.18 5.05
C ALA A 774 -25.54 -23.64 6.39
N ALA A 775 -24.68 -22.83 7.02
CA ALA A 775 -24.12 -23.13 8.34
C ALA A 775 -25.21 -23.21 9.43
N ALA A 776 -26.26 -22.37 9.32
CA ALA A 776 -27.42 -22.45 10.20
C ALA A 776 -28.20 -23.77 10.08
N GLN A 777 -28.21 -24.42 8.90
CA GLN A 777 -28.91 -25.71 8.69
C GLN A 777 -28.20 -26.90 9.34
N GLN A 778 -26.89 -26.82 9.57
CA GLN A 778 -26.13 -27.89 10.19
C GLN A 778 -26.32 -27.96 11.72
N GLN A 779 -27.16 -27.08 12.29
CA GLN A 779 -27.50 -27.10 13.71
C GLN A 779 -28.64 -28.11 14.02
N PRO A 780 -28.59 -28.82 15.17
CA PRO A 780 -29.63 -29.78 15.56
C PRO A 780 -31.01 -29.12 15.64
N GLY A 781 -32.01 -29.69 14.95
CA GLY A 781 -33.40 -29.21 14.95
C GLY A 781 -33.78 -28.25 13.81
N ALA A 782 -32.89 -27.97 12.86
CA ALA A 782 -33.20 -27.12 11.71
C ALA A 782 -34.08 -27.84 10.66
N PRO A 783 -35.12 -27.19 10.10
CA PRO A 783 -35.91 -27.76 9.01
C PRO A 783 -35.05 -27.95 7.74
N ARG A 784 -35.11 -29.15 7.14
CA ARG A 784 -34.43 -29.46 5.87
C ARG A 784 -35.00 -28.59 4.74
N ALA A 785 -34.12 -28.03 3.90
CA ALA A 785 -34.55 -27.38 2.67
C ALA A 785 -34.92 -28.43 1.61
N ALA A 786 -35.95 -28.15 0.82
CA ALA A 786 -36.17 -28.83 -0.45
C ALA A 786 -35.14 -28.34 -1.47
N ASP A 787 -34.53 -29.27 -2.20
CA ASP A 787 -33.48 -28.99 -3.18
C ASP A 787 -34.02 -28.23 -4.39
N GLY A 788 -33.39 -27.10 -4.73
CA GLY A 788 -33.69 -26.34 -5.95
C GLY A 788 -33.05 -24.94 -5.96
N ALA A 789 -32.06 -24.73 -6.83
CA ALA A 789 -31.45 -23.43 -7.07
C ALA A 789 -32.40 -22.55 -7.93
N ALA A 790 -33.20 -21.69 -7.27
CA ALA A 790 -33.88 -20.52 -7.87
C ALA A 790 -34.67 -19.68 -6.84
N ALA A 791 -35.06 -20.25 -5.69
CA ALA A 791 -35.93 -19.56 -4.73
C ALA A 791 -35.14 -18.71 -3.71
N PRO A 792 -35.65 -17.51 -3.32
CA PRO A 792 -35.10 -16.73 -2.22
C PRO A 792 -34.99 -17.52 -0.91
N ILE A 793 -33.87 -17.37 -0.20
CA ILE A 793 -33.68 -17.96 1.12
C ILE A 793 -34.54 -17.20 2.15
N PRO A 794 -35.32 -17.88 3.00
CA PRO A 794 -36.13 -17.22 4.02
C PRO A 794 -35.30 -16.34 4.96
N ALA A 795 -35.79 -15.13 5.25
CA ALA A 795 -35.10 -14.16 6.11
C ALA A 795 -34.76 -14.69 7.52
N SER A 796 -35.55 -15.64 8.04
CA SER A 796 -35.30 -16.31 9.33
C SER A 796 -33.97 -17.09 9.37
N ARG A 797 -33.42 -17.45 8.21
CA ARG A 797 -32.13 -18.15 8.07
C ARG A 797 -30.97 -17.24 7.69
N LEU A 798 -31.24 -15.96 7.46
CA LEU A 798 -30.27 -14.95 7.08
C LEU A 798 -29.99 -14.01 8.26
N PRO A 799 -28.85 -13.32 8.27
CA PRO A 799 -28.55 -12.34 9.32
C PRO A 799 -29.51 -11.15 9.26
N GLU A 800 -29.82 -10.55 10.40
CA GLU A 800 -30.62 -9.32 10.47
C GLU A 800 -29.74 -8.07 10.47
N VAL A 801 -28.47 -8.23 10.88
CA VAL A 801 -27.49 -7.16 11.03
C VAL A 801 -26.20 -7.57 10.33
N LEU A 802 -25.67 -6.68 9.48
CA LEU A 802 -24.38 -6.84 8.81
C LEU A 802 -23.42 -5.75 9.28
N LEU A 803 -22.28 -6.13 9.84
CA LEU A 803 -21.17 -5.21 10.12
C LEU A 803 -20.06 -5.41 9.08
N MET A 804 -19.85 -4.46 8.19
CA MET A 804 -18.75 -4.45 7.22
C MET A 804 -17.52 -3.73 7.77
N CYS A 805 -16.40 -4.45 7.85
CA CYS A 805 -15.08 -3.99 8.25
C CYS A 805 -14.17 -3.86 7.01
N ARG A 806 -14.11 -2.69 6.39
CA ARG A 806 -13.37 -2.45 5.14
C ARG A 806 -11.97 -1.85 5.39
N ASP A 807 -10.89 -2.61 5.16
CA ASP A 807 -9.50 -2.17 5.40
C ASP A 807 -8.83 -1.56 4.15
N GLY A 808 -8.01 -0.52 4.32
CA GLY A 808 -7.16 -0.02 3.24
C GLY A 808 -7.79 0.98 2.28
N VAL A 809 -8.85 1.68 2.70
CA VAL A 809 -9.50 2.76 1.92
C VAL A 809 -9.09 4.12 2.49
N SER A 810 -8.69 5.06 1.62
CA SER A 810 -8.39 6.45 2.00
C SER A 810 -9.65 7.32 2.08
N ASP A 811 -9.62 8.41 2.85
CA ASP A 811 -10.76 9.33 3.06
C ASP A 811 -11.36 9.84 1.73
N SER A 812 -10.50 10.09 0.73
CA SER A 812 -10.91 10.52 -0.62
C SER A 812 -11.75 9.51 -1.39
N MET A 813 -11.79 8.25 -0.94
CA MET A 813 -12.49 7.13 -1.60
C MET A 813 -13.79 6.75 -0.90
N PHE A 814 -14.12 7.36 0.25
CA PHE A 814 -15.29 7.00 1.05
C PHE A 814 -16.58 7.03 0.23
N ASP A 815 -16.83 8.11 -0.52
CA ASP A 815 -18.05 8.25 -1.31
C ASP A 815 -18.12 7.23 -2.45
N ALA A 816 -16.98 6.92 -3.08
CA ALA A 816 -16.90 5.92 -4.13
C ALA A 816 -17.16 4.50 -3.59
N VAL A 817 -16.60 4.17 -2.42
CA VAL A 817 -16.83 2.88 -1.76
C VAL A 817 -18.30 2.73 -1.35
N LEU A 818 -18.94 3.78 -0.84
CA LEU A 818 -20.38 3.75 -0.55
C LEU A 818 -21.21 3.62 -1.83
N ALA A 819 -20.83 4.33 -2.89
CA ALA A 819 -21.52 4.24 -4.16
C ALA A 819 -21.52 2.81 -4.73
N TYR A 820 -20.36 2.16 -4.73
CA TYR A 820 -20.20 0.85 -5.36
C TYR A 820 -20.41 -0.32 -4.38
N GLU A 821 -19.64 -0.38 -3.29
CA GLU A 821 -19.56 -1.56 -2.44
C GLU A 821 -20.77 -1.69 -1.51
N PHE A 822 -21.16 -0.61 -0.83
CA PHE A 822 -22.33 -0.64 0.05
C PHE A 822 -23.61 -1.00 -0.72
N THR A 823 -23.82 -0.38 -1.89
CA THR A 823 -24.93 -0.69 -2.80
C THR A 823 -24.90 -2.15 -3.25
N ALA A 824 -23.73 -2.66 -3.60
CA ALA A 824 -23.56 -4.06 -3.99
C ALA A 824 -23.94 -5.04 -2.86
N ILE A 825 -23.65 -4.72 -1.60
CA ILE A 825 -24.09 -5.52 -0.44
C ILE A 825 -25.63 -5.52 -0.34
N LYS A 826 -26.28 -4.36 -0.47
CA LYS A 826 -27.76 -4.28 -0.42
C LYS A 826 -28.40 -5.04 -1.58
N GLN A 827 -27.82 -4.99 -2.78
CA GLN A 827 -28.25 -5.78 -3.94
C GLN A 827 -28.09 -7.29 -3.68
N ALA A 828 -26.95 -7.72 -3.14
CA ALA A 828 -26.72 -9.12 -2.78
C ALA A 828 -27.73 -9.64 -1.76
N CYS A 829 -28.13 -8.80 -0.79
CA CYS A 829 -29.21 -9.15 0.14
C CYS A 829 -30.52 -9.40 -0.62
N ALA A 830 -30.91 -8.48 -1.52
CA ALA A 830 -32.13 -8.65 -2.32
C ALA A 830 -32.08 -9.90 -3.22
N ASP A 831 -30.92 -10.23 -3.79
CA ASP A 831 -30.75 -11.41 -4.64
C ASP A 831 -30.88 -12.73 -3.86
N VAL A 832 -30.36 -12.77 -2.63
CA VAL A 832 -30.33 -14.00 -1.81
C VAL A 832 -31.62 -14.19 -1.01
N GLY A 833 -32.13 -13.14 -0.36
CA GLY A 833 -33.29 -13.21 0.52
C GLY A 833 -34.59 -12.70 -0.10
N GLY A 834 -34.56 -12.24 -1.35
CA GLY A 834 -35.70 -11.69 -2.08
C GLY A 834 -35.98 -10.21 -1.76
N PRO A 835 -36.99 -9.60 -2.41
CA PRO A 835 -37.28 -8.17 -2.29
C PRO A 835 -37.63 -7.70 -0.86
N GLY A 836 -38.16 -8.58 -0.01
CA GLY A 836 -38.52 -8.25 1.38
C GLY A 836 -37.35 -8.34 2.37
N TYR A 837 -36.23 -8.96 2.00
CA TYR A 837 -35.07 -9.05 2.90
C TYR A 837 -34.21 -7.79 2.80
N ARG A 838 -34.21 -7.01 3.88
CA ARG A 838 -33.49 -5.73 4.01
C ARG A 838 -32.79 -5.68 5.37
N PRO A 839 -31.68 -6.41 5.57
CA PRO A 839 -30.94 -6.33 6.82
C PRO A 839 -30.36 -4.93 7.01
N ALA A 840 -30.16 -4.55 8.27
CA ALA A 840 -29.47 -3.33 8.63
C ALA A 840 -27.96 -3.52 8.38
N VAL A 841 -27.34 -2.59 7.66
CA VAL A 841 -25.91 -2.61 7.34
C VAL A 841 -25.19 -1.45 8.03
N THR A 842 -24.17 -1.78 8.81
CA THR A 842 -23.19 -0.82 9.33
C THR A 842 -21.89 -0.98 8.55
N PHE A 843 -21.43 0.07 7.87
CA PHE A 843 -20.26 0.07 7.00
C PHE A 843 -19.13 0.90 7.63
N ALA A 844 -18.11 0.22 8.16
CA ALA A 844 -16.97 0.83 8.83
C ALA A 844 -15.69 0.65 8.03
N VAL A 845 -15.00 1.75 7.75
CA VAL A 845 -13.67 1.76 7.16
C VAL A 845 -12.61 1.74 8.25
N ILE A 846 -11.58 0.91 8.05
CA ILE A 846 -10.45 0.73 8.94
C ILE A 846 -9.21 1.29 8.27
N GLN A 847 -8.48 2.14 8.99
CA GLN A 847 -7.21 2.69 8.53
C GLN A 847 -6.13 2.43 9.59
N LYS A 848 -5.21 1.51 9.28
CA LYS A 848 -4.00 1.25 10.09
C LYS A 848 -2.83 2.15 9.72
N THR A 849 -2.84 2.70 8.51
CA THR A 849 -1.73 3.49 7.96
C THR A 849 -2.08 4.96 8.02
N HIS A 850 -1.93 5.54 9.21
CA HIS A 850 -2.11 6.97 9.50
C HIS A 850 -0.96 7.46 10.41
N ASN A 851 -0.90 8.77 10.62
CA ASN A 851 0.21 9.41 11.35
C ASN A 851 -0.08 9.66 12.84
N THR A 852 -1.33 9.56 13.29
CA THR A 852 -1.71 9.68 14.70
C THR A 852 -1.12 8.54 15.54
N ARG A 853 -0.51 8.88 16.66
CA ARG A 853 0.01 7.98 17.68
C ARG A 853 -0.55 8.39 19.03
N PHE A 854 -0.68 7.41 19.92
CA PHE A 854 -1.08 7.62 21.30
C PHE A 854 0.01 7.05 22.21
N PHE A 855 0.31 7.77 23.27
CA PHE A 855 1.30 7.43 24.27
C PHE A 855 0.64 7.50 25.65
N PRO A 856 0.86 6.51 26.53
CA PRO A 856 0.29 6.55 27.87
C PRO A 856 0.91 7.71 28.66
N ALA A 857 0.09 8.53 29.33
CA ALA A 857 0.61 9.57 30.23
C ALA A 857 1.14 9.00 31.55
N SER A 858 0.67 7.81 31.93
CA SER A 858 1.08 7.07 33.14
C SER A 858 1.66 5.70 32.78
N PRO A 859 2.75 5.24 33.44
CA PRO A 859 3.28 3.89 33.27
C PRO A 859 2.28 2.76 33.55
N GLN A 860 1.23 3.01 34.36
CA GLN A 860 0.19 2.01 34.68
C GLN A 860 -0.75 1.71 33.50
N ASP A 861 -0.85 2.66 32.57
CA ASP A 861 -1.64 2.57 31.34
C ASP A 861 -0.78 2.11 30.15
N ALA A 862 0.49 1.79 30.41
CA ALA A 862 1.42 1.26 29.44
C ALA A 862 1.46 -0.27 29.46
N ASP A 863 1.66 -0.87 28.30
CA ASP A 863 2.07 -2.26 28.17
C ASP A 863 3.59 -2.41 28.42
N ARG A 864 4.08 -3.65 28.42
CA ARG A 864 5.50 -3.97 28.65
C ARG A 864 6.50 -3.30 27.70
N SER A 865 6.04 -2.82 26.54
CA SER A 865 6.84 -2.13 25.54
C SER A 865 6.80 -0.61 25.66
N GLY A 866 5.96 -0.09 26.55
CA GLY A 866 5.69 1.33 26.75
C GLY A 866 4.54 1.86 25.87
N ASN A 867 3.80 0.98 25.17
CA ASN A 867 2.67 1.38 24.33
C ASN A 867 1.39 1.51 25.15
N VAL A 868 0.37 2.16 24.59
CA VAL A 868 -0.97 2.12 25.18
C VAL A 868 -1.47 0.68 25.29
N ARG A 869 -2.14 0.34 26.39
CA ARG A 869 -2.63 -1.02 26.62
C ARG A 869 -3.67 -1.47 25.58
N PRO A 870 -3.76 -2.77 25.28
CA PRO A 870 -4.91 -3.35 24.59
C PRO A 870 -6.21 -2.99 25.31
N GLY A 871 -7.25 -2.63 24.54
CA GLY A 871 -8.51 -2.09 25.02
C GLY A 871 -8.56 -0.56 25.10
N THR A 872 -7.47 0.16 24.80
CA THR A 872 -7.48 1.63 24.82
C THR A 872 -8.26 2.19 23.63
N ALA A 873 -9.33 2.95 23.91
CA ALA A 873 -10.19 3.61 22.93
C ALA A 873 -10.10 5.14 23.08
N VAL A 874 -10.17 5.87 21.95
CA VAL A 874 -10.27 7.33 21.89
C VAL A 874 -11.37 7.69 20.89
N ASP A 875 -12.49 8.22 21.36
CA ASP A 875 -13.65 8.57 20.54
C ASP A 875 -14.13 10.01 20.74
N SER A 876 -13.33 10.83 21.41
CA SER A 876 -13.58 12.26 21.64
C SER A 876 -12.28 13.07 21.62
N GLY A 877 -12.42 14.40 21.55
CA GLY A 877 -11.30 15.33 21.64
C GLY A 877 -10.71 15.75 20.29
N PRO A 878 -9.51 16.36 20.29
CA PRO A 878 -9.01 17.18 19.19
C PRO A 878 -8.51 16.39 17.96
N VAL A 879 -8.50 15.07 18.02
CA VAL A 879 -7.99 14.20 16.94
C VAL A 879 -9.06 13.32 16.30
N VAL A 880 -10.32 13.46 16.73
CA VAL A 880 -11.47 12.67 16.24
C VAL A 880 -12.46 13.61 15.55
N ASP A 881 -13.04 13.18 14.42
CA ASP A 881 -13.97 13.97 13.58
C ASP A 881 -15.23 14.40 14.33
N ARG A 882 -15.54 15.70 14.38
CA ARG A 882 -16.65 16.25 15.17
C ARG A 882 -18.02 15.67 14.84
N ALA A 883 -18.30 15.47 13.55
CA ALA A 883 -19.63 15.25 13.02
C ALA A 883 -19.86 13.78 12.68
N GLU A 884 -18.82 13.12 12.18
CA GLU A 884 -18.88 11.75 11.69
C GLU A 884 -18.53 10.75 12.80
N PHE A 885 -19.10 9.56 12.72
CA PHE A 885 -18.84 8.50 13.70
C PHE A 885 -17.45 7.90 13.50
N GLU A 886 -16.47 8.48 14.19
CA GLU A 886 -15.07 8.09 14.17
C GLU A 886 -14.54 7.77 15.57
N PHE A 887 -13.62 6.79 15.65
CA PHE A 887 -12.88 6.49 16.87
C PHE A 887 -11.57 5.76 16.57
N PHE A 888 -10.65 5.75 17.54
CA PHE A 888 -9.44 4.95 17.54
C PHE A 888 -9.55 3.85 18.58
N LEU A 889 -9.19 2.61 18.23
CA LEU A 889 -9.27 1.48 19.16
C LEU A 889 -8.05 0.58 19.06
N ASN A 890 -7.26 0.52 20.14
CA ASN A 890 -6.08 -0.33 20.23
C ASN A 890 -6.45 -1.69 20.81
N THR A 891 -6.53 -2.73 19.98
CA THR A 891 -6.89 -4.07 20.44
C THR A 891 -5.69 -4.99 20.68
N HIS A 892 -4.44 -4.52 20.58
CA HIS A 892 -3.25 -5.39 20.62
C HIS A 892 -2.08 -4.77 21.39
N ALA A 893 -1.21 -5.64 21.92
CA ALA A 893 0.00 -5.21 22.61
C ALA A 893 1.13 -4.92 21.62
N GLY A 894 1.95 -3.93 21.95
CA GLY A 894 3.16 -3.59 21.23
C GLY A 894 4.24 -4.63 21.46
N ILE A 895 4.55 -5.44 20.44
CA ILE A 895 5.68 -6.38 20.52
C ILE A 895 6.99 -5.62 20.22
N GLN A 896 6.96 -4.73 19.24
CA GLN A 896 8.10 -3.96 18.79
C GLN A 896 7.62 -2.61 18.25
N GLY A 897 8.37 -1.55 18.56
CA GLY A 897 8.09 -0.21 18.08
C GLY A 897 6.92 0.46 18.83
N THR A 898 6.27 1.40 18.16
CA THR A 898 5.09 2.11 18.66
C THR A 898 3.84 1.62 17.92
N ASN A 899 2.75 1.39 18.65
CA ASN A 899 1.49 0.91 18.11
C ASN A 899 0.94 1.87 17.05
N ARG A 900 0.42 1.28 15.97
CA ARG A 900 -0.48 1.97 15.05
C ARG A 900 -1.89 1.60 15.46
N VAL A 901 -2.51 2.47 16.25
CA VAL A 901 -3.86 2.26 16.78
C VAL A 901 -4.85 2.47 15.62
N PRO A 902 -5.57 1.43 15.15
CA PRO A 902 -6.48 1.57 14.03
C PRO A 902 -7.50 2.70 14.22
N ARG A 903 -7.64 3.55 13.20
CA ARG A 903 -8.73 4.51 13.04
C ARG A 903 -9.92 3.80 12.41
N TRP A 904 -11.07 3.90 13.05
CA TRP A 904 -12.35 3.39 12.59
C TRP A 904 -13.23 4.56 12.21
N HIS A 905 -13.75 4.53 10.99
CA HIS A 905 -14.64 5.56 10.48
C HIS A 905 -15.91 4.87 9.96
N VAL A 906 -17.02 5.03 10.68
CA VAL A 906 -18.31 4.44 10.34
C VAL A 906 -19.00 5.35 9.34
N LEU A 907 -19.03 4.93 8.08
CA LEU A 907 -19.59 5.73 7.00
C LEU A 907 -21.11 5.66 6.95
N VAL A 908 -21.67 4.48 7.26
CA VAL A 908 -23.11 4.24 7.32
C VAL A 908 -23.40 3.36 8.53
N ASP A 909 -24.46 3.68 9.26
CA ASP A 909 -24.96 2.84 10.33
C ASP A 909 -26.49 2.76 10.29
N GLU A 910 -27.03 1.82 9.50
CA GLU A 910 -28.47 1.57 9.46
C GLU A 910 -28.99 0.86 10.72
N TYR A 911 -28.09 0.28 11.52
CA TYR A 911 -28.47 -0.45 12.73
C TYR A 911 -28.66 0.49 13.93
N GLY A 912 -27.80 1.51 14.03
CA GLY A 912 -27.79 2.44 15.16
C GLY A 912 -27.00 1.91 16.35
N PHE A 913 -25.78 1.43 16.11
CA PHE A 913 -24.86 1.09 17.18
C PHE A 913 -24.50 2.33 18.01
N THR A 914 -24.42 2.14 19.33
CA THR A 914 -23.74 3.13 20.18
C THR A 914 -22.23 3.04 19.97
N SER A 915 -21.51 4.13 20.31
CA SER A 915 -20.03 4.14 20.34
C SER A 915 -19.50 2.98 21.19
N GLU A 916 -20.11 2.79 22.36
CA GLU A 916 -19.78 1.74 23.31
C GLU A 916 -20.01 0.34 22.75
N GLY A 917 -21.21 0.07 22.21
CA GLY A 917 -21.58 -1.24 21.67
C GLY A 917 -20.67 -1.68 20.52
N LEU A 918 -20.36 -0.77 19.59
CA LEU A 918 -19.47 -1.07 18.47
C LEU A 918 -18.01 -1.27 18.92
N GLN A 919 -17.50 -0.42 19.82
CA GLN A 919 -16.16 -0.57 20.37
C GLN A 919 -15.99 -1.88 21.13
N MET A 920 -16.96 -2.24 21.98
CA MET A 920 -16.97 -3.50 22.72
C MET A 920 -17.04 -4.70 21.78
N LEU A 921 -17.80 -4.62 20.68
CA LEU A 921 -17.87 -5.65 19.65
C LEU A 921 -16.53 -5.91 18.99
N ILE A 922 -15.89 -4.86 18.52
CA ILE A 922 -14.59 -4.96 17.86
C ILE A 922 -13.53 -5.48 18.84
N TRP A 923 -13.49 -4.93 20.06
CA TRP A 923 -12.57 -5.34 21.11
C TRP A 923 -12.73 -6.81 21.48
N THR A 924 -13.97 -7.28 21.65
CA THR A 924 -14.27 -8.66 22.04
C THR A 924 -13.89 -9.65 20.95
N LEU A 925 -14.28 -9.38 19.71
CA LEU A 925 -13.94 -10.24 18.58
C LEU A 925 -12.43 -10.27 18.28
N ALA A 926 -11.66 -9.23 18.61
CA ALA A 926 -10.21 -9.25 18.43
C ALA A 926 -9.50 -10.37 19.23
N HIS A 927 -10.17 -11.04 20.17
CA HIS A 927 -9.65 -12.17 20.94
C HIS A 927 -9.92 -13.56 20.32
N SER A 928 -10.69 -13.65 19.23
CA SER A 928 -11.07 -14.94 18.62
C SER A 928 -10.22 -15.33 17.41
N HIS A 929 -9.03 -14.73 17.22
CA HIS A 929 -8.18 -15.08 16.08
C HIS A 929 -7.69 -16.55 16.19
N PRO A 930 -7.88 -17.38 15.15
CA PRO A 930 -7.73 -18.84 15.27
C PRO A 930 -6.30 -19.34 15.50
N ALA A 931 -5.29 -18.54 15.14
CA ALA A 931 -3.88 -18.97 15.13
C ALA A 931 -3.03 -18.43 16.30
N CYS A 932 -3.61 -17.77 17.30
CA CYS A 932 -2.83 -17.22 18.42
C CYS A 932 -3.65 -17.01 19.70
N ASN A 933 -2.95 -17.07 20.84
CA ASN A 933 -3.51 -16.80 22.17
C ASN A 933 -3.25 -15.36 22.61
N ARG A 934 -3.52 -14.43 21.70
CA ARG A 934 -3.36 -12.99 21.91
C ARG A 934 -4.44 -12.23 21.15
N SER A 935 -4.83 -11.09 21.69
CA SER A 935 -5.67 -10.14 20.99
C SER A 935 -4.89 -9.56 19.81
N VAL A 936 -5.53 -9.56 18.64
CA VAL A 936 -4.94 -9.07 17.39
C VAL A 936 -5.41 -7.65 17.12
N SER A 937 -4.73 -6.95 16.20
CA SER A 937 -4.99 -5.53 15.94
C SER A 937 -6.31 -5.23 15.25
N LEU A 938 -7.05 -6.24 14.77
CA LEU A 938 -8.35 -6.14 14.12
C LEU A 938 -9.20 -7.37 14.43
N PRO A 939 -10.55 -7.29 14.33
CA PRO A 939 -11.38 -8.47 14.41
C PRO A 939 -10.99 -9.48 13.31
N PRO A 940 -11.12 -10.80 13.56
CA PRO A 940 -10.61 -11.82 12.65
C PRO A 940 -11.18 -11.73 11.25
N ALA A 941 -12.45 -11.34 11.04
CA ALA A 941 -13.01 -11.12 9.71
C ALA A 941 -12.13 -10.22 8.83
N ALA A 942 -11.76 -9.04 9.33
CA ALA A 942 -10.92 -8.09 8.60
C ALA A 942 -9.46 -8.58 8.46
N HIS A 943 -8.93 -9.22 9.51
CA HIS A 943 -7.57 -9.77 9.46
C HIS A 943 -7.43 -10.93 8.46
N LEU A 944 -8.45 -11.78 8.36
CA LEU A 944 -8.50 -12.91 7.44
C LEU A 944 -8.72 -12.45 6.01
N ALA A 945 -9.53 -11.41 5.77
CA ALA A 945 -9.69 -10.82 4.44
C ALA A 945 -8.36 -10.36 3.84
N HIS A 946 -7.53 -9.67 4.65
CA HIS A 946 -6.18 -9.29 4.23
C HIS A 946 -5.32 -10.51 3.83
N LYS A 947 -5.33 -11.55 4.67
CA LYS A 947 -4.58 -12.79 4.38
C LYS A 947 -5.11 -13.49 3.12
N ALA A 948 -6.42 -13.50 2.90
CA ALA A 948 -7.05 -14.12 1.73
C ALA A 948 -6.72 -13.37 0.43
N ALA A 949 -6.73 -12.03 0.44
CA ALA A 949 -6.34 -11.23 -0.72
C ALA A 949 -4.84 -11.41 -1.06
N GLU A 950 -3.96 -11.43 -0.04
CA GLU A 950 -2.54 -11.73 -0.24
C GLU A 950 -2.32 -13.17 -0.74
N ARG A 951 -3.11 -14.12 -0.23
CA ARG A 951 -3.08 -15.52 -0.61
C ARG A 951 -3.38 -15.72 -2.10
N ALA A 952 -4.41 -15.05 -2.60
CA ALA A 952 -4.81 -15.08 -4.00
C ALA A 952 -3.68 -14.59 -4.92
N ARG A 953 -3.03 -13.48 -4.53
CA ARG A 953 -1.85 -12.95 -5.22
C ARG A 953 -0.68 -13.94 -5.23
N THR A 954 -0.44 -14.65 -4.13
CA THR A 954 0.57 -15.71 -4.06
C THR A 954 0.23 -16.89 -4.98
N ALA A 955 -1.03 -17.33 -5.01
CA ALA A 955 -1.45 -18.44 -5.88
C ALA A 955 -1.21 -18.12 -7.37
N LEU A 956 -1.45 -16.87 -7.79
CA LEU A 956 -1.14 -16.42 -9.16
C LEU A 956 0.34 -16.62 -9.52
N LYS A 957 1.26 -16.28 -8.60
CA LYS A 957 2.71 -16.41 -8.81
C LYS A 957 3.15 -17.86 -8.99
N GLY A 958 2.57 -18.79 -8.22
CA GLY A 958 2.82 -20.22 -8.35
C GLY A 958 2.42 -20.76 -9.73
N ASN A 959 1.29 -20.28 -10.26
CA ASN A 959 0.75 -20.72 -11.54
C ASN A 959 1.44 -20.09 -12.77
N VAL A 960 1.91 -18.84 -12.71
CA VAL A 960 2.78 -18.30 -13.78
C VAL A 960 4.08 -19.10 -13.88
N SER A 961 4.65 -19.50 -12.75
CA SER A 961 5.83 -20.37 -12.73
C SER A 961 5.56 -21.73 -13.40
N ARG A 962 4.33 -22.26 -13.27
CA ARG A 962 3.87 -23.50 -13.93
C ARG A 962 3.75 -23.33 -15.45
N LEU A 963 3.07 -22.28 -15.93
CA LEU A 963 2.85 -22.04 -17.36
C LEU A 963 4.16 -21.72 -18.11
N ALA A 964 5.09 -21.01 -17.47
CA ALA A 964 6.41 -20.74 -18.02
C ALA A 964 7.28 -22.01 -18.17
N GLY A 965 7.04 -23.04 -17.34
CA GLY A 965 7.73 -24.34 -17.42
C GLY A 965 7.21 -25.24 -18.54
N ALA A 966 5.91 -25.20 -18.84
CA ALA A 966 5.28 -26.06 -19.86
C ALA A 966 5.67 -25.70 -21.30
N GLY A 967 6.03 -24.44 -21.57
CA GLY A 967 6.26 -23.93 -22.95
C GLY A 967 7.60 -24.29 -23.61
N LYS A 968 8.50 -25.05 -22.96
CA LYS A 968 9.84 -25.37 -23.53
C LYS A 968 10.22 -26.85 -23.57
N GLY A 969 9.35 -27.76 -23.13
CA GLY A 969 9.59 -29.20 -23.15
C GLY A 969 9.10 -29.88 -24.43
N GLY A 970 9.70 -29.57 -25.59
CA GLY A 970 9.22 -30.10 -26.87
C GLY A 970 10.24 -30.05 -28.00
N LYS A 971 11.47 -30.51 -27.77
CA LYS A 971 12.37 -30.93 -28.86
C LYS A 971 13.17 -32.15 -28.39
N ARG A 972 12.63 -33.34 -28.65
CA ARG A 972 13.39 -34.59 -28.72
C ARG A 972 13.27 -35.14 -30.14
N GLY A 973 14.37 -35.73 -30.59
CA GLY A 973 14.75 -36.04 -31.97
C GLY A 973 13.69 -36.64 -32.89
N GLY A 974 13.71 -36.15 -34.13
CA GLY A 974 13.13 -36.77 -35.32
C GLY A 974 13.77 -36.08 -36.53
N GLY A 975 14.62 -36.80 -37.26
CA GLY A 975 15.34 -36.28 -38.42
C GLY A 975 14.52 -36.30 -39.71
N GLY A 976 14.92 -35.46 -40.66
CA GLY A 976 14.69 -35.61 -42.11
C GLY A 976 13.36 -35.07 -42.66
N GLY A 977 13.46 -34.11 -43.59
CA GLY A 977 12.38 -33.77 -44.53
C GLY A 977 12.06 -32.28 -44.64
N GLY A 978 12.49 -31.64 -45.72
CA GLY A 978 12.23 -30.23 -46.01
C GLY A 978 10.76 -29.94 -46.36
N GLY A 979 10.32 -28.73 -46.06
CA GLY A 979 9.02 -28.20 -46.45
C GLY A 979 8.78 -26.82 -45.83
N SER A 980 8.81 -25.78 -46.67
CA SER A 980 8.49 -24.41 -46.30
C SER A 980 7.02 -24.24 -45.94
N GLY A 981 6.73 -23.89 -44.69
CA GLY A 981 5.41 -23.48 -44.21
C GLY A 981 5.55 -22.51 -43.05
N GLN A 982 5.13 -21.26 -43.24
CA GLN A 982 4.94 -20.28 -42.17
C GLN A 982 3.95 -20.84 -41.14
N GLN A 983 4.42 -21.15 -39.92
CA GLN A 983 3.54 -21.38 -38.78
C GLN A 983 3.44 -20.08 -37.96
N ALA A 984 2.21 -19.58 -37.87
CA ALA A 984 1.82 -18.45 -37.04
C ALA A 984 2.11 -18.73 -35.55
N ALA A 985 2.54 -17.69 -34.83
CA ALA A 985 2.64 -17.70 -33.38
C ALA A 985 1.24 -17.97 -32.76
N PRO A 986 1.13 -18.73 -31.66
CA PRO A 986 -0.15 -18.94 -30.98
C PRO A 986 -0.64 -17.61 -30.40
N ALA A 987 -1.90 -17.28 -30.70
CA ALA A 987 -2.57 -16.08 -30.23
C ALA A 987 -2.68 -16.07 -28.69
N ALA A 988 -2.41 -14.92 -28.08
CA ALA A 988 -2.43 -14.66 -26.64
C ALA A 988 -3.81 -14.86 -25.94
N GLY A 989 -4.85 -15.31 -26.65
CA GLY A 989 -6.23 -15.43 -26.17
C GLY A 989 -6.57 -16.70 -25.39
N THR A 990 -5.73 -17.74 -25.40
CA THR A 990 -5.99 -19.01 -24.68
C THR A 990 -5.52 -18.99 -23.23
N ALA A 991 -4.56 -18.13 -22.88
CA ALA A 991 -4.09 -17.99 -21.50
C ALA A 991 -5.16 -17.35 -20.60
N THR A 992 -5.95 -16.39 -21.13
CA THR A 992 -7.01 -15.68 -20.41
C THR A 992 -8.11 -16.61 -19.88
N GLY A 993 -8.52 -17.64 -20.62
CA GLY A 993 -9.58 -18.56 -20.18
C GLY A 993 -9.20 -19.42 -18.96
N GLY A 994 -7.95 -19.89 -18.89
CA GLY A 994 -7.46 -20.69 -17.77
C GLY A 994 -7.30 -19.91 -16.46
N TRP A 995 -7.15 -18.58 -16.51
CA TRP A 995 -7.10 -17.74 -15.31
C TRP A 995 -8.47 -17.58 -14.63
N TYR A 996 -9.58 -17.70 -15.38
CA TYR A 996 -10.93 -17.56 -14.84
C TYR A 996 -11.53 -18.90 -14.34
N GLU A 997 -11.30 -20.03 -15.03
CA GLU A 997 -11.60 -21.37 -14.46
C GLU A 997 -10.83 -21.63 -13.14
N MET A 998 -9.65 -21.02 -12.99
CA MET A 998 -8.88 -21.02 -11.73
C MET A 998 -9.56 -20.21 -10.61
N LEU A 999 -10.26 -19.12 -10.94
CA LEU A 999 -10.97 -18.30 -9.94
C LEU A 999 -12.24 -19.00 -9.45
N ASP A 1000 -12.95 -19.70 -10.35
CA ASP A 1000 -14.11 -20.54 -9.99
C ASP A 1000 -13.69 -21.71 -9.06
N THR A 1001 -12.54 -22.34 -9.33
CA THR A 1001 -12.01 -23.40 -8.44
C THR A 1001 -11.50 -22.86 -7.10
N LEU A 1002 -10.95 -21.65 -7.03
CA LEU A 1002 -10.59 -20.98 -5.77
C LEU A 1002 -11.83 -20.55 -4.95
N THR A 1003 -12.97 -20.32 -5.59
CA THR A 1003 -14.24 -20.03 -4.91
C THR A 1003 -14.92 -21.29 -4.40
N ASP A 1004 -14.88 -22.39 -5.17
CA ASP A 1004 -15.44 -23.70 -4.78
C ASP A 1004 -14.58 -24.46 -3.75
N ALA A 1005 -13.27 -24.23 -3.69
CA ALA A 1005 -12.36 -24.86 -2.73
C ALA A 1005 -12.37 -24.25 -1.32
N ASN A 1006 -13.24 -23.25 -1.05
CA ASN A 1006 -13.27 -22.54 0.23
C ASN A 1006 -13.83 -23.43 1.36
N ALA A 1007 -12.92 -24.15 2.01
CA ALA A 1007 -13.14 -24.64 3.36
C ALA A 1007 -13.44 -23.44 4.27
N VAL A 1008 -14.57 -23.52 4.98
CA VAL A 1008 -14.84 -22.69 6.16
C VAL A 1008 -13.62 -22.78 7.08
N ILE A 1009 -13.01 -21.64 7.38
CA ILE A 1009 -11.90 -21.54 8.36
C ILE A 1009 -12.48 -21.40 9.76
#